data_AF-A0A923NP43-F1
#
_entry.id   AF-A0A923NP43-F1
#
_cell.length_a   1.000
_cell.length_b   1.000
_cell.length_c   1.000
_cell.angle_alpha   90.00
_cell.angle_beta   90.00
_cell.angle_gamma   90.00
#
_symmetry.space_group_name_H-M   'P 1'
#
loop_
_entity.id
_entity.type
_entity.pdbx_description
1 polymer ?
#
loop_
_entity_poly.entity_id
_entity_poly.type
_entity_poly.pdbx_seq_one_letter_code
_entity_poly.pdbx_strand_id
1 'polypeptide(L)'
;METLDYLISDLAYILVVAGIVTLIFKKIGQPVVLAYIIAGFLISPNFSYLPTIIEVEDIEVWANIGIVFLMFGLGLEFSFKKIATVGGSAFVTSMTVMMSMIIIGYATGQLLGWEKMDSIFLGGMISMSSTMIILKAYEEYKLKKEKFAQLVLGTLVIEDIGGIFMMIILSTLAVGQSTSGLDVFKNIGMLLLDLVIWLVLGIYLIPTFLKKISRLVNDELLLIISIGLCLGMVVIANAIGFSSALGAFLAGSILAGTFQGKRIESMVKPIKDLFGAVFFVSVGMLIEPNLLVEYLGPILIITAVTILGQMTFATLGILFSGQSLHTAIRGGFSMVQIGEFSFIIASLGMSLGVISDFLYPIVVCVSVITTFTTPIFIKNSERVYEFARHHLSPKLYKFLNRHTSEQQSTADKDWDWNRYIKRFFVRTLICTVAILFIYVGGTSFLLPFLQEYMHGIEANFIAAGITCLFMIPLINIMCSKKSVLYTKLWLKSQANRMPLLAFTGMRIVISCGFIVMTLRKLLHLPYIPLIVLSFAAIVFIVKSDYIKGKTLKIEMRFIENFYENTLARQKRERGIKGEHHWLDESFFVVEFNVTKTIPQNTILEFCQSRFFHVTIIKIIRDGKHLNMPSGKTRVIEGDVIHAIGTKTEIEACILMLENAEHIQEPQEPMVTLREYIYGQIFYEIEPEKQIICCPIEVEEGASLIKKSIKNSGFRTKYKGYILGIERGMLSIVNPDIDMVIEEGDLLWVIGTQKMANSLLKADFLDEEE
;
A
#
# COMPACT_ATOMS: atom_id res chain seq x y z
N MET A 1 52.91 1.07 16.95
CA MET A 1 51.51 1.01 16.47
C MET A 1 50.79 -0.21 17.08
N GLU A 2 51.16 -0.65 18.29
CA GLU A 2 50.68 -1.92 18.91
C GLU A 2 49.45 -1.76 19.82
N THR A 3 48.71 -0.65 19.76
CA THR A 3 47.57 -0.41 20.67
C THR A 3 46.41 0.35 20.00
N LEU A 4 46.20 0.16 18.69
CA LEU A 4 44.97 0.63 18.04
C LEU A 4 44.09 -0.60 17.82
N ASP A 5 42.82 -0.56 18.24
CA ASP A 5 41.87 -1.65 17.99
C ASP A 5 41.83 -1.95 16.48
N TYR A 6 41.98 -3.23 16.12
CA TYR A 6 42.09 -3.71 14.73
C TYR A 6 40.94 -3.18 13.86
N LEU A 7 39.71 -3.17 14.39
CA LEU A 7 38.52 -2.61 13.74
C LEU A 7 38.66 -1.14 13.30
N ILE A 8 39.34 -0.29 14.08
CA ILE A 8 39.51 1.13 13.71
C ILE A 8 40.47 1.25 12.52
N SER A 9 41.55 0.47 12.54
CA SER A 9 42.52 0.40 11.44
C SER A 9 41.86 -0.10 10.16
N ASP A 10 41.04 -1.15 10.26
CA ASP A 10 40.35 -1.76 9.14
C ASP A 10 39.36 -0.81 8.49
N LEU A 11 38.51 -0.17 9.30
CA LEU A 11 37.54 0.79 8.79
C LEU A 11 38.25 1.97 8.11
N ALA A 12 39.34 2.47 8.67
CA ALA A 12 40.11 3.54 8.05
C ALA A 12 40.67 3.11 6.69
N TYR A 13 41.23 1.90 6.60
CA TYR A 13 41.78 1.36 5.36
C TYR A 13 40.70 1.14 4.29
N ILE A 14 39.58 0.51 4.66
CA ILE A 14 38.39 0.30 3.82
C ILE A 14 37.92 1.63 3.21
N LEU A 15 37.75 2.66 4.03
CA LEU A 15 37.21 3.95 3.58
C LEU A 15 38.18 4.72 2.68
N VAL A 16 39.48 4.69 2.99
CA VAL A 16 40.50 5.37 2.17
C VAL A 16 40.58 4.72 0.79
N VAL A 17 40.66 3.40 0.71
CA VAL A 17 40.76 2.69 -0.57
C VAL A 17 39.45 2.81 -1.35
N ALA A 18 38.30 2.63 -0.71
CA ALA A 18 36.99 2.87 -1.35
C ALA A 18 36.87 4.29 -1.91
N GLY A 19 37.34 5.31 -1.17
CA GLY A 19 37.36 6.70 -1.62
C GLY A 19 38.21 6.91 -2.87
N ILE A 20 39.46 6.42 -2.86
CA ILE A 20 40.38 6.55 -4.01
C ILE A 20 39.83 5.83 -5.24
N VAL A 21 39.39 4.58 -5.10
CA VAL A 21 38.86 3.79 -6.22
C VAL A 21 37.56 4.41 -6.74
N THR A 22 36.70 4.93 -5.87
CA THR A 22 35.49 5.65 -6.28
C THR A 22 35.79 6.90 -7.09
N LEU A 23 36.83 7.67 -6.73
CA LEU A 23 37.27 8.83 -7.52
C LEU A 23 37.70 8.42 -8.93
N ILE A 24 38.46 7.32 -9.05
CA ILE A 24 38.91 6.77 -10.34
C ILE A 24 37.69 6.34 -11.18
N PHE A 25 36.78 5.58 -10.59
CA PHE A 25 35.59 5.06 -11.29
C PHE A 25 34.65 6.17 -11.71
N LYS A 26 34.47 7.18 -10.87
CA LYS A 26 33.67 8.37 -11.20
C LYS A 26 34.29 9.15 -12.37
N LYS A 27 35.62 9.20 -12.47
CA LYS A 27 36.33 9.81 -13.62
C LYS A 27 36.10 9.04 -14.93
N ILE A 28 35.89 7.73 -14.86
CA ILE A 28 35.65 6.85 -16.02
C ILE A 28 34.14 6.69 -16.31
N GLY A 29 33.26 7.33 -15.53
CA GLY A 29 31.80 7.25 -15.71
C GLY A 29 31.16 5.97 -15.15
N GLN A 30 31.87 5.18 -14.36
CA GLN A 30 31.38 3.89 -13.87
C GLN A 30 30.48 4.02 -12.62
N PRO A 31 29.61 3.03 -12.33
CA PRO A 31 28.83 2.95 -11.09
C PRO A 31 29.71 2.94 -9.83
N VAL A 32 29.22 3.55 -8.74
CA VAL A 32 29.98 3.65 -7.47
C VAL A 32 30.04 2.31 -6.74
N VAL A 33 28.95 1.53 -6.75
CA VAL A 33 28.89 0.19 -6.16
C VAL A 33 30.00 -0.72 -6.71
N LEU A 34 30.24 -0.65 -8.02
CA LEU A 34 31.31 -1.39 -8.68
C LEU A 34 32.70 -0.96 -8.18
N ALA A 35 32.89 0.33 -7.92
CA ALA A 35 34.13 0.86 -7.35
C ALA A 35 34.38 0.28 -5.95
N TYR A 36 33.33 0.13 -5.13
CA TYR A 36 33.43 -0.48 -3.81
C TYR A 36 33.81 -1.96 -3.86
N ILE A 37 33.20 -2.74 -4.75
CA ILE A 37 33.53 -4.18 -4.91
C ILE A 37 34.97 -4.34 -5.38
N ILE A 38 35.42 -3.53 -6.35
CA ILE A 38 36.80 -3.58 -6.83
C ILE A 38 37.78 -3.09 -5.77
N ALA A 39 37.43 -2.06 -5.00
CA ALA A 39 38.23 -1.64 -3.85
C ALA A 39 38.44 -2.79 -2.87
N GLY A 40 37.37 -3.53 -2.55
CA GLY A 40 37.42 -4.74 -1.73
C GLY A 40 38.30 -5.82 -2.31
N PHE A 41 38.14 -6.14 -3.60
CA PHE A 41 38.98 -7.13 -4.28
C PHE A 41 40.47 -6.78 -4.23
N LEU A 42 40.80 -5.49 -4.40
CA LEU A 42 42.19 -5.00 -4.34
C LEU A 42 42.81 -5.14 -2.94
N ILE A 43 42.02 -5.00 -1.87
CA ILE A 43 42.47 -5.14 -0.48
C ILE A 43 42.10 -6.50 0.11
N SER A 44 41.72 -7.46 -0.73
CA SER A 44 41.36 -8.80 -0.28
C SER A 44 42.59 -9.49 0.32
N PRO A 45 42.46 -10.24 1.44
CA PRO A 45 43.52 -11.11 1.93
C PRO A 45 44.01 -12.11 0.87
N ASN A 46 43.13 -12.44 -0.07
CA ASN A 46 43.37 -13.41 -1.14
C ASN A 46 44.09 -12.81 -2.36
N PHE A 47 44.35 -11.49 -2.37
CA PHE A 47 45.02 -10.81 -3.46
C PHE A 47 46.46 -10.41 -3.08
N SER A 48 47.45 -11.21 -3.52
CA SER A 48 48.84 -11.12 -3.03
C SER A 48 49.63 -9.87 -3.46
N TYR A 49 49.12 -9.06 -4.39
CA TYR A 49 49.86 -7.92 -4.96
C TYR A 49 49.73 -6.62 -4.14
N LEU A 50 48.78 -6.55 -3.21
CA LEU A 50 48.59 -5.42 -2.30
C LEU A 50 48.61 -5.93 -0.86
N PRO A 51 49.22 -5.18 0.09
CA PRO A 51 49.21 -5.56 1.49
C PRO A 51 47.81 -5.43 2.08
N THR A 52 47.36 -6.49 2.78
CA THR A 52 46.09 -6.53 3.51
C THR A 52 46.36 -6.55 5.01
N ILE A 53 45.67 -5.67 5.73
CA ILE A 53 45.81 -5.50 7.19
C ILE A 53 44.64 -6.17 7.95
N ILE A 54 43.63 -6.62 7.21
CA ILE A 54 42.31 -7.04 7.72
C ILE A 54 42.25 -8.58 7.81
N GLU A 55 41.81 -9.10 8.96
CA GLU A 55 41.56 -10.53 9.16
C GLU A 55 40.19 -10.96 8.59
N VAL A 56 40.02 -12.25 8.25
CA VAL A 56 38.79 -12.75 7.61
C VAL A 56 37.57 -12.62 8.52
N GLU A 57 37.72 -12.86 9.81
CA GLU A 57 36.63 -12.73 10.80
C GLU A 57 36.11 -11.28 10.87
N ASP A 58 37.01 -10.29 10.79
CA ASP A 58 36.65 -8.87 10.78
C ASP A 58 35.90 -8.47 9.50
N ILE A 59 36.20 -9.10 8.36
CA ILE A 59 35.48 -8.86 7.09
C ILE A 59 34.00 -9.23 7.22
N GLU A 60 33.69 -10.37 7.85
CA GLU A 60 32.32 -10.82 8.07
C GLU A 60 31.55 -9.90 9.02
N VAL A 61 32.20 -9.42 10.08
CA VAL A 61 31.61 -8.44 11.01
C VAL A 61 31.25 -7.15 10.26
N TRP A 62 32.15 -6.61 9.44
CA TRP A 62 31.88 -5.42 8.63
C TRP A 62 30.76 -5.63 7.61
N ALA A 63 30.72 -6.80 6.96
CA ALA A 63 29.63 -7.16 6.05
C ALA A 63 28.29 -7.22 6.80
N ASN A 64 28.24 -7.81 7.99
CA ASN A 64 27.05 -7.93 8.83
C ASN A 64 26.54 -6.58 9.36
N ILE A 65 27.43 -5.67 9.73
CA ILE A 65 27.04 -4.29 10.10
C ILE A 65 26.52 -3.54 8.87
N GLY A 66 27.23 -3.68 7.75
CA GLY A 66 26.90 -3.06 6.47
C GLY A 66 25.50 -3.44 5.98
N ILE A 67 25.18 -4.74 5.98
CA ILE A 67 23.86 -5.25 5.57
C ILE A 67 22.74 -4.75 6.49
N VAL A 68 22.96 -4.64 7.81
CA VAL A 68 21.97 -4.11 8.75
C VAL A 68 21.58 -2.68 8.38
N PHE A 69 22.54 -1.79 8.20
CA PHE A 69 22.23 -0.39 7.86
C PHE A 69 21.71 -0.22 6.42
N LEU A 70 22.17 -1.03 5.48
CA LEU A 70 21.63 -1.06 4.12
C LEU A 70 20.16 -1.49 4.13
N MET A 71 19.83 -2.58 4.83
CA MET A 71 18.47 -3.09 5.01
C MET A 71 17.58 -2.09 5.73
N PHE A 72 18.09 -1.45 6.77
CA PHE A 72 17.36 -0.43 7.51
C PHE A 72 17.00 0.76 6.63
N GLY A 73 17.97 1.26 5.85
CA GLY A 73 17.76 2.32 4.88
C GLY A 73 16.74 1.95 3.80
N LEU A 74 16.83 0.74 3.25
CA LEU A 74 15.84 0.21 2.30
C LEU A 74 14.45 0.11 2.92
N GLY A 75 14.36 -0.34 4.18
CA GLY A 75 13.12 -0.34 4.97
C GLY A 75 12.54 1.07 5.13
N LEU A 76 13.38 2.09 5.36
CA LEU A 76 12.93 3.49 5.47
C LEU A 76 12.41 4.05 4.13
N GLU A 77 13.02 3.65 3.02
CA GLU A 77 12.58 4.05 1.68
C GLU A 77 11.25 3.37 1.26
N PHE A 78 10.92 2.25 1.91
CA PHE A 78 9.69 1.51 1.70
C PHE A 78 8.50 2.24 2.33
N SER A 79 7.55 2.67 1.49
CA SER A 79 6.23 3.12 1.96
C SER A 79 5.15 2.33 1.24
N PHE A 80 4.20 1.76 1.99
CA PHE A 80 3.03 1.07 1.42
C PHE A 80 2.25 1.93 0.41
N LYS A 81 2.40 3.27 0.50
CA LYS A 81 1.83 4.23 -0.44
C LYS A 81 2.50 4.23 -1.82
N LYS A 82 3.82 3.98 -1.91
CA LYS A 82 4.54 3.84 -3.20
C LYS A 82 3.96 2.66 -4.01
N ILE A 83 3.65 1.53 -3.37
CA ILE A 83 2.99 0.36 -4.00
C ILE A 83 1.67 0.75 -4.66
N ALA A 84 0.87 1.57 -3.96
CA ALA A 84 -0.43 2.01 -4.46
C ALA A 84 -0.32 2.92 -5.70
N THR A 85 0.82 3.56 -5.93
CA THR A 85 1.11 4.43 -7.07
C THR A 85 1.75 3.71 -8.26
N VAL A 86 2.21 2.47 -8.08
CA VAL A 86 2.81 1.70 -9.18
C VAL A 86 1.71 1.22 -10.14
N GLY A 87 1.90 1.47 -11.43
CA GLY A 87 0.94 1.09 -12.47
C GLY A 87 0.79 -0.43 -12.60
N GLY A 88 -0.41 -0.91 -12.94
CA GLY A 88 -0.68 -2.35 -13.09
C GLY A 88 0.24 -3.06 -14.08
N SER A 89 0.77 -2.33 -15.07
CA SER A 89 1.69 -2.86 -16.06
C SER A 89 3.05 -3.26 -15.48
N ALA A 90 3.57 -2.49 -14.52
CA ALA A 90 4.81 -2.82 -13.82
C ALA A 90 4.65 -4.05 -12.90
N PHE A 91 3.45 -4.25 -12.32
CA PHE A 91 3.13 -5.42 -11.50
C PHE A 91 3.13 -6.72 -12.31
N VAL A 92 2.47 -6.72 -13.46
CA VAL A 92 2.46 -7.86 -14.37
C VAL A 92 3.89 -8.18 -14.85
N THR A 93 4.66 -7.15 -15.17
CA THR A 93 6.05 -7.30 -15.61
C THR A 93 6.91 -7.95 -14.53
N SER A 94 6.92 -7.38 -13.32
CA SER A 94 7.74 -7.88 -12.20
C SER A 94 7.40 -9.32 -11.84
N MET A 95 6.10 -9.67 -11.73
CA MET A 95 5.70 -11.05 -11.44
C MET A 95 6.15 -12.04 -12.53
N THR A 96 6.09 -11.63 -13.80
CA THR A 96 6.53 -12.47 -14.92
C THR A 96 8.04 -12.72 -14.84
N VAL A 97 8.82 -11.66 -14.61
CA VAL A 97 10.29 -11.75 -14.49
C VAL A 97 10.68 -12.62 -13.29
N MET A 98 10.19 -12.28 -12.10
CA MET A 98 10.55 -12.97 -10.86
C MET A 98 10.23 -14.46 -10.92
N MET A 99 8.99 -14.83 -11.26
CA MET A 99 8.58 -16.24 -11.28
C MET A 99 9.38 -17.04 -12.31
N SER A 100 9.61 -16.48 -13.50
CA SER A 100 10.34 -17.16 -14.57
C SER A 100 11.82 -17.34 -14.20
N MET A 101 12.44 -16.30 -13.64
CA MET A 101 13.84 -16.35 -13.24
C MET A 101 14.10 -17.25 -12.02
N ILE A 102 13.15 -17.33 -11.06
CA ILE A 102 13.24 -18.30 -9.96
C ILE A 102 13.25 -19.73 -10.52
N ILE A 103 12.33 -20.05 -11.43
CA ILE A 103 12.24 -21.38 -12.04
C ILE A 103 13.52 -21.71 -12.82
N ILE A 104 14.00 -20.77 -13.62
CA ILE A 104 15.20 -20.97 -14.46
C ILE A 104 16.46 -21.04 -13.62
N GLY A 105 16.61 -20.22 -12.59
CA GLY A 105 17.75 -20.31 -11.68
C GLY A 105 17.76 -21.62 -10.92
N TYR A 106 16.61 -22.08 -10.42
CA TYR A 106 16.50 -23.41 -9.81
C TYR A 106 16.87 -24.51 -10.80
N ALA A 107 16.33 -24.48 -12.02
CA ALA A 107 16.66 -25.46 -13.05
C ALA A 107 18.14 -25.44 -13.41
N THR A 108 18.76 -24.25 -13.50
CA THR A 108 20.18 -24.08 -13.81
C THR A 108 21.06 -24.67 -12.71
N GLY A 109 20.75 -24.40 -11.44
CA GLY A 109 21.47 -25.00 -10.30
C GLY A 109 21.37 -26.52 -10.30
N GLN A 110 20.18 -27.08 -10.55
CA GLN A 110 20.00 -28.52 -10.66
C GLN A 110 20.76 -29.14 -11.85
N LEU A 111 20.80 -28.46 -13.00
CA LEU A 111 21.57 -28.89 -14.17
C LEU A 111 23.09 -28.84 -13.94
N LEU A 112 23.56 -27.92 -13.09
CA LEU A 112 24.95 -27.85 -12.63
C LEU A 112 25.27 -28.88 -11.53
N GLY A 113 24.28 -29.67 -11.10
CA GLY A 113 24.44 -30.71 -10.09
C GLY A 113 24.47 -30.19 -8.65
N TRP A 114 24.00 -28.96 -8.40
CA TRP A 114 24.00 -28.36 -7.06
C TRP A 114 22.87 -28.89 -6.18
N GLU A 115 23.04 -28.73 -4.88
CA GLU A 115 22.02 -29.12 -3.92
C GLU A 115 20.72 -28.32 -4.11
N LYS A 116 19.63 -28.88 -3.57
CA LYS A 116 18.30 -28.26 -3.69
C LYS A 116 18.27 -26.85 -3.11
N MET A 117 18.93 -26.61 -1.98
CA MET A 117 18.96 -25.29 -1.36
C MET A 117 19.79 -24.29 -2.15
N ASP A 118 20.99 -24.68 -2.57
CA ASP A 118 21.84 -23.87 -3.45
C ASP A 118 21.06 -23.44 -4.71
N SER A 119 20.28 -24.35 -5.29
CA SER A 119 19.47 -24.08 -6.47
C SER A 119 18.28 -23.16 -6.19
N ILE A 120 17.59 -23.33 -5.06
CA ILE A 120 16.47 -22.46 -4.65
C ILE A 120 16.97 -21.04 -4.37
N PHE A 121 18.08 -20.92 -3.66
CA PHE A 121 18.72 -19.66 -3.35
C PHE A 121 19.27 -18.98 -4.62
N LEU A 122 19.91 -19.73 -5.53
CA LEU A 122 20.32 -19.20 -6.83
C LEU A 122 19.14 -18.61 -7.60
N GLY A 123 18.00 -19.32 -7.65
CA GLY A 123 16.76 -18.83 -8.25
C GLY A 123 16.29 -17.50 -7.65
N GLY A 124 16.32 -17.38 -6.32
CA GLY A 124 16.04 -16.12 -5.63
C GLY A 124 17.03 -15.00 -6.01
N MET A 125 18.33 -15.30 -5.99
CA MET A 125 19.38 -14.31 -6.25
C MET A 125 19.33 -13.72 -7.66
N ILE A 126 19.06 -14.54 -8.69
CA ILE A 126 19.04 -14.04 -10.08
C ILE A 126 17.71 -13.44 -10.52
N SER A 127 16.67 -13.53 -9.68
CA SER A 127 15.31 -13.09 -10.01
C SER A 127 15.04 -11.60 -9.89
N MET A 128 15.99 -10.85 -9.32
CA MET A 128 15.83 -9.43 -9.04
C MET A 128 16.86 -8.60 -9.78
N SER A 129 16.41 -7.48 -10.32
CA SER A 129 17.26 -6.54 -11.04
C SER A 129 17.77 -5.43 -10.13
N SER A 130 18.91 -4.81 -10.44
CA SER A 130 19.45 -3.69 -9.64
C SER A 130 18.79 -2.34 -9.95
N THR A 131 18.09 -1.75 -8.98
CA THR A 131 17.49 -0.40 -9.10
C THR A 131 18.53 0.71 -9.28
N MET A 132 19.58 0.71 -8.45
CA MET A 132 20.58 1.79 -8.42
C MET A 132 21.36 1.88 -9.75
N ILE A 133 21.72 0.74 -10.34
CA ILE A 133 22.50 0.70 -11.60
C ILE A 133 21.67 1.25 -12.77
N ILE A 134 20.40 0.85 -12.88
CA ILE A 134 19.50 1.30 -13.96
C ILE A 134 19.24 2.80 -13.85
N LEU A 135 18.96 3.28 -12.64
CA LEU A 135 18.68 4.70 -12.41
C LEU A 135 19.88 5.56 -12.80
N LYS A 136 21.10 5.14 -12.45
CA LYS A 136 22.33 5.84 -12.85
C LYS A 136 22.54 5.81 -14.36
N ALA A 137 22.35 4.66 -15.00
CA ALA A 137 22.44 4.54 -16.45
C ALA A 137 21.41 5.45 -17.16
N TYR A 138 20.16 5.48 -16.69
CA TYR A 138 19.12 6.34 -17.27
C TYR A 138 19.38 7.83 -17.07
N GLU A 139 20.01 8.23 -15.97
CA GLU A 139 20.43 9.62 -15.75
C GLU A 139 21.56 10.02 -16.71
N GLU A 140 22.54 9.14 -16.89
CA GLU A 140 23.67 9.35 -17.81
C GLU A 140 23.21 9.45 -19.28
N TYR A 141 22.33 8.54 -19.71
CA TYR A 141 21.78 8.53 -21.07
C TYR A 141 20.57 9.48 -21.24
N LYS A 142 20.18 10.23 -20.20
CA LYS A 142 19.01 11.14 -20.20
C LYS A 142 17.67 10.47 -20.57
N LEU A 143 17.55 9.16 -20.31
CA LEU A 143 16.39 8.33 -20.65
C LEU A 143 15.29 8.38 -19.58
N LYS A 144 15.56 8.95 -18.39
CA LYS A 144 14.66 8.93 -17.22
C LYS A 144 13.23 9.44 -17.49
N LYS A 145 13.04 10.33 -18.48
CA LYS A 145 11.74 10.90 -18.82
C LYS A 145 10.92 10.03 -19.79
N GLU A 146 11.53 9.02 -20.39
CA GLU A 146 10.88 8.14 -21.36
C GLU A 146 9.83 7.24 -20.71
N LYS A 147 8.76 6.90 -21.46
CA LYS A 147 7.67 6.06 -20.95
C LYS A 147 8.17 4.68 -20.50
N PHE A 148 9.08 4.06 -21.26
CA PHE A 148 9.66 2.75 -20.90
C PHE A 148 10.51 2.84 -19.62
N ALA A 149 11.22 3.95 -19.41
CA ALA A 149 12.05 4.15 -18.23
C ALA A 149 11.19 4.26 -16.96
N GLN A 150 10.05 4.96 -17.02
CA GLN A 150 9.09 5.04 -15.91
C GLN A 150 8.49 3.67 -15.58
N LEU A 151 8.17 2.86 -16.60
CA LEU A 151 7.66 1.51 -16.41
C LEU A 151 8.70 0.59 -15.76
N VAL A 152 9.95 0.64 -16.24
CA VAL A 152 11.07 -0.12 -15.66
C VAL A 152 11.29 0.29 -14.21
N LEU A 153 11.39 1.60 -13.92
CA LEU A 153 11.52 2.09 -12.54
C LEU A 153 10.37 1.63 -11.63
N GLY A 154 9.14 1.60 -12.15
CA GLY A 154 8.00 1.04 -11.42
C GLY A 154 8.11 -0.48 -11.20
N THR A 155 8.63 -1.21 -12.18
CA THR A 155 8.84 -2.67 -12.12
C THR A 155 9.88 -3.01 -11.06
N LEU A 156 11.00 -2.28 -11.05
CA LEU A 156 12.08 -2.43 -10.08
C LEU A 156 11.61 -2.22 -8.64
N VAL A 157 10.76 -1.21 -8.39
CA VAL A 157 10.15 -1.02 -7.07
C VAL A 157 9.33 -2.24 -6.65
N ILE A 158 8.65 -2.94 -7.57
CA ILE A 158 7.89 -4.14 -7.23
C ILE A 158 8.80 -5.35 -7.06
N GLU A 159 9.87 -5.47 -7.84
CA GLU A 159 10.90 -6.50 -7.66
C GLU A 159 11.56 -6.39 -6.29
N ASP A 160 11.97 -5.19 -5.86
CA ASP A 160 12.55 -4.94 -4.53
C ASP A 160 11.59 -5.42 -3.42
N ILE A 161 10.28 -5.19 -3.60
CA ILE A 161 9.23 -5.65 -2.68
C ILE A 161 9.07 -7.16 -2.72
N GLY A 162 9.01 -7.73 -3.91
CA GLY A 162 8.98 -9.18 -4.10
C GLY A 162 10.20 -9.84 -3.47
N GLY A 163 11.36 -9.17 -3.48
CA GLY A 163 12.58 -9.64 -2.85
C GLY A 163 12.53 -9.73 -1.35
N ILE A 164 11.86 -8.78 -0.69
CA ILE A 164 11.57 -8.87 0.73
C ILE A 164 10.72 -10.11 1.04
N PHE A 165 9.64 -10.32 0.29
CA PHE A 165 8.82 -11.52 0.46
C PHE A 165 9.62 -12.79 0.18
N MET A 166 10.49 -12.77 -0.83
CA MET A 166 11.35 -13.90 -1.16
C MET A 166 12.32 -14.21 -0.03
N MET A 167 12.95 -13.21 0.61
CA MET A 167 13.81 -13.42 1.79
C MET A 167 13.05 -14.05 2.96
N ILE A 168 11.81 -13.62 3.20
CA ILE A 168 10.95 -14.24 4.23
C ILE A 168 10.69 -15.71 3.88
N ILE A 169 10.37 -16.02 2.62
CA ILE A 169 10.12 -17.39 2.17
C ILE A 169 11.40 -18.24 2.30
N LEU A 170 12.54 -17.75 1.82
CA LEU A 170 13.82 -18.45 1.84
C LEU A 170 14.32 -18.72 3.26
N SER A 171 14.24 -17.72 4.15
CA SER A 171 14.60 -17.90 5.57
C SER A 171 13.68 -18.92 6.26
N THR A 172 12.39 -18.92 5.94
CA THR A 172 11.42 -19.88 6.48
C THR A 172 11.69 -21.31 5.98
N LEU A 173 12.05 -21.46 4.69
CA LEU A 173 12.43 -22.75 4.12
C LEU A 173 13.75 -23.29 4.71
N ALA A 174 14.70 -22.40 5.00
CA ALA A 174 15.98 -22.72 5.61
C ALA A 174 15.80 -23.32 7.02
N VAL A 175 15.01 -22.68 7.88
CA VAL A 175 14.76 -23.18 9.24
C VAL A 175 13.96 -24.50 9.23
N GLY A 176 13.13 -24.71 8.20
CA GLY A 176 12.32 -25.92 8.03
C GLY A 176 13.08 -27.21 7.70
N GLN A 177 14.37 -27.16 7.37
CA GLN A 177 15.13 -28.34 6.89
C GLN A 177 15.36 -29.44 7.93
N SER A 178 15.24 -29.13 9.22
CA SER A 178 15.64 -30.01 10.32
C SER A 178 14.59 -31.02 10.77
N THR A 179 13.41 -31.11 10.11
CA THR A 179 12.26 -31.87 10.64
C THR A 179 11.41 -32.57 9.57
N SER A 180 10.60 -33.56 9.99
CA SER A 180 9.72 -34.34 9.10
C SER A 180 8.69 -33.43 8.39
N GLY A 181 8.19 -33.78 7.20
CA GLY A 181 7.33 -32.88 6.39
C GLY A 181 6.09 -32.30 7.08
N LEU A 182 5.57 -32.96 8.12
CA LEU A 182 4.49 -32.45 8.99
C LEU A 182 4.99 -31.46 10.06
N ASP A 183 6.17 -31.73 10.62
CA ASP A 183 6.84 -30.83 11.57
C ASP A 183 7.39 -29.58 10.87
N VAL A 184 7.83 -29.69 9.61
CA VAL A 184 8.18 -28.53 8.77
C VAL A 184 7.00 -27.59 8.63
N PHE A 185 5.80 -28.10 8.31
CA PHE A 185 4.61 -27.28 8.17
C PHE A 185 4.22 -26.60 9.50
N LYS A 186 4.40 -27.30 10.62
CA LYS A 186 4.16 -26.76 11.96
C LYS A 186 5.19 -25.67 12.33
N ASN A 187 6.47 -25.90 12.06
CA ASN A 187 7.56 -24.97 12.35
C ASN A 187 7.49 -23.72 11.47
N ILE A 188 7.19 -23.89 10.17
CA ILE A 188 6.90 -22.78 9.25
C ILE A 188 5.67 -22.00 9.73
N GLY A 189 4.62 -22.69 10.17
CA GLY A 189 3.42 -22.05 10.71
C GLY A 189 3.67 -21.26 12.00
N MET A 190 4.53 -21.78 12.89
CA MET A 190 4.96 -21.09 14.12
C MET A 190 5.85 -19.88 13.80
N LEU A 191 6.84 -20.01 12.93
CA LEU A 191 7.69 -18.89 12.50
C LEU A 191 6.88 -17.79 11.81
N LEU A 192 5.97 -18.14 10.88
CA LEU A 192 5.09 -17.15 10.26
C LEU A 192 4.21 -16.44 11.28
N LEU A 193 3.77 -17.16 12.31
CA LEU A 193 3.00 -16.57 13.41
C LEU A 193 3.87 -15.65 14.26
N ASP A 194 5.09 -16.04 14.61
CA ASP A 194 6.03 -15.21 15.37
C ASP A 194 6.40 -13.94 14.60
N LEU A 195 6.60 -14.05 13.28
CA LEU A 195 6.79 -12.92 12.37
C LEU A 195 5.60 -11.95 12.43
N VAL A 196 4.37 -12.47 12.33
CA VAL A 196 3.16 -11.64 12.36
C VAL A 196 2.95 -11.01 13.74
N ILE A 197 3.11 -11.76 14.83
CA ILE A 197 3.00 -11.25 16.20
C ILE A 197 3.99 -10.10 16.40
N TRP A 198 5.25 -10.34 16.07
CA TRP A 198 6.31 -9.36 16.28
C TRP A 198 6.17 -8.15 15.35
N LEU A 199 5.73 -8.33 14.11
CA LEU A 199 5.42 -7.25 13.18
C LEU A 199 4.23 -6.41 13.68
N VAL A 200 3.16 -7.04 14.18
CA VAL A 200 2.01 -6.33 14.78
C VAL A 200 2.43 -5.56 16.01
N LEU A 201 3.23 -6.17 16.90
CA LEU A 201 3.80 -5.51 18.06
C LEU A 201 4.66 -4.32 17.66
N GLY A 202 5.56 -4.48 16.69
CA GLY A 202 6.41 -3.40 16.18
C GLY A 202 5.60 -2.25 15.60
N ILE A 203 4.62 -2.54 14.74
CA ILE A 203 3.71 -1.54 14.14
C ILE A 203 2.88 -0.82 15.21
N TYR A 204 2.55 -1.46 16.33
CA TYR A 204 1.79 -0.80 17.40
C TYR A 204 2.68 -0.03 18.38
N LEU A 205 3.76 -0.66 18.85
CA LEU A 205 4.64 -0.13 19.89
C LEU A 205 5.51 1.03 19.38
N ILE A 206 6.19 0.86 18.24
CA ILE A 206 7.17 1.83 17.75
C ILE A 206 6.51 3.19 17.42
N PRO A 207 5.42 3.26 16.63
CA PRO A 207 4.76 4.54 16.34
C PRO A 207 4.17 5.18 17.59
N THR A 208 3.60 4.39 18.52
CA THR A 208 3.03 4.91 19.77
C THR A 208 4.11 5.50 20.67
N PHE A 209 5.26 4.82 20.78
CA PHE A 209 6.41 5.30 21.51
C PHE A 209 6.94 6.61 20.91
N LEU A 210 7.22 6.63 19.59
CA LEU A 210 7.71 7.83 18.90
C LEU A 210 6.74 9.01 18.97
N LYS A 211 5.42 8.76 18.89
CA LYS A 211 4.40 9.80 19.06
C LYS A 211 4.43 10.39 20.47
N LYS A 212 4.58 9.55 21.50
CA LYS A 212 4.62 10.00 22.91
C LYS A 212 5.83 10.86 23.20
N ILE A 213 7.00 10.52 22.66
CA ILE A 213 8.22 11.29 22.87
C ILE A 213 8.39 12.44 21.87
N SER A 214 7.57 12.53 20.82
CA SER A 214 7.73 13.44 19.67
C SER A 214 8.00 14.91 20.03
N ARG A 215 7.46 15.41 21.15
CA ARG A 215 7.66 16.78 21.65
C ARG A 215 9.04 17.02 22.27
N LEU A 216 9.75 15.95 22.63
CA LEU A 216 11.04 15.98 23.32
C LEU A 216 12.21 15.66 22.37
N VAL A 217 11.95 15.27 21.13
CA VAL A 217 12.98 14.74 20.21
C VAL A 217 13.49 15.82 19.24
N ASN A 218 14.77 16.16 19.36
CA ASN A 218 15.53 16.88 18.33
C ASN A 218 16.10 15.89 17.28
N ASP A 219 16.79 16.40 16.25
CA ASP A 219 17.37 15.56 15.18
C ASP A 219 18.36 14.52 15.72
N GLU A 220 19.22 14.94 16.66
CA GLU A 220 20.22 14.08 17.28
C GLU A 220 19.59 12.92 18.07
N LEU A 221 18.64 13.21 18.97
CA LEU A 221 17.95 12.19 19.73
C LEU A 221 17.11 11.29 18.82
N LEU A 222 16.53 11.83 17.75
CA LEU A 222 15.74 11.06 16.81
C LEU A 222 16.61 10.07 16.02
N LEU A 223 17.83 10.47 15.65
CA LEU A 223 18.80 9.57 15.03
C LEU A 223 19.20 8.44 16.00
N ILE A 224 19.57 8.78 17.24
CA ILE A 224 19.94 7.80 18.28
C ILE A 224 18.81 6.79 18.51
N ILE A 225 17.58 7.28 18.69
CA ILE A 225 16.41 6.42 18.92
C ILE A 225 16.13 5.55 17.69
N SER A 226 16.24 6.08 16.48
CA SER A 226 15.97 5.32 15.25
C SER A 226 16.97 4.18 15.07
N ILE A 227 18.27 4.45 15.30
CA ILE A 227 19.32 3.42 15.25
C ILE A 227 19.16 2.42 16.40
N GLY A 228 18.86 2.90 17.61
CA GLY A 228 18.61 2.03 18.76
C GLY A 228 17.42 1.09 18.55
N LEU A 229 16.33 1.58 17.94
CA LEU A 229 15.19 0.77 17.55
C LEU A 229 15.56 -0.22 16.43
N CYS A 230 16.35 0.19 15.44
CA CYS A 230 16.86 -0.70 14.40
C CYS A 230 17.64 -1.87 15.00
N LEU A 231 18.68 -1.58 15.78
CA LEU A 231 19.53 -2.60 16.39
C LEU A 231 18.77 -3.45 17.42
N GLY A 232 17.86 -2.85 18.20
CA GLY A 232 16.99 -3.58 19.10
C GLY A 232 16.10 -4.59 18.36
N MET A 233 15.54 -4.21 17.21
CA MET A 233 14.74 -5.10 16.37
C MET A 233 15.60 -6.20 15.73
N VAL A 234 16.86 -5.91 15.37
CA VAL A 234 17.82 -6.92 14.91
C VAL A 234 18.08 -7.98 15.98
N VAL A 235 18.33 -7.57 17.23
CA VAL A 235 18.56 -8.49 18.35
C VAL A 235 17.33 -9.35 18.62
N ILE A 236 16.13 -8.76 18.63
CA ILE A 236 14.89 -9.51 18.83
C ILE A 236 14.64 -10.48 17.67
N ALA A 237 14.87 -10.07 16.43
CA ALA A 237 14.72 -10.94 15.27
C ALA A 237 15.63 -12.17 15.37
N ASN A 238 16.90 -11.97 15.73
CA ASN A 238 17.84 -13.07 15.93
C ASN A 238 17.41 -14.00 17.08
N ALA A 239 16.89 -13.45 18.18
CA ALA A 239 16.38 -14.25 19.30
C ALA A 239 15.14 -15.11 18.94
N ILE A 240 14.34 -14.68 17.96
CA ILE A 240 13.17 -15.42 17.45
C ILE A 240 13.59 -16.44 16.35
N GLY A 241 14.84 -16.41 15.90
CA GLY A 241 15.35 -17.29 14.83
C GLY A 241 15.23 -16.70 13.42
N PHE A 242 15.06 -15.39 13.29
CA PHE A 242 15.14 -14.66 12.03
C PHE A 242 16.52 -14.02 11.81
N SER A 243 16.83 -13.66 10.57
CA SER A 243 18.10 -12.99 10.25
C SER A 243 18.14 -11.53 10.72
N SER A 244 19.34 -11.04 10.97
CA SER A 244 19.60 -9.64 11.31
C SER A 244 19.13 -8.69 10.20
N ALA A 245 19.31 -9.08 8.94
CA ALA A 245 18.86 -8.31 7.78
C ALA A 245 17.34 -8.08 7.78
N LEU A 246 16.56 -9.13 8.08
CA LEU A 246 15.09 -9.06 8.16
C LEU A 246 14.65 -8.18 9.32
N GLY A 247 15.31 -8.28 10.49
CA GLY A 247 15.03 -7.42 11.64
C GLY A 247 15.26 -5.94 11.35
N ALA A 248 16.38 -5.61 10.70
CA ALA A 248 16.73 -4.24 10.31
C ALA A 248 15.76 -3.68 9.26
N PHE A 249 15.44 -4.47 8.23
CA PHE A 249 14.48 -4.09 7.21
C PHE A 249 13.10 -3.77 7.81
N LEU A 250 12.60 -4.65 8.69
CA LEU A 250 11.30 -4.47 9.31
C LEU A 250 11.27 -3.24 10.23
N ALA A 251 12.33 -3.00 11.00
CA ALA A 251 12.46 -1.76 11.78
C ALA A 251 12.36 -0.51 10.90
N GLY A 252 13.08 -0.48 9.77
CA GLY A 252 13.02 0.61 8.80
C GLY A 252 11.61 0.80 8.23
N SER A 253 10.95 -0.28 7.82
CA SER A 253 9.60 -0.25 7.23
C SER A 253 8.54 0.27 8.20
N ILE A 254 8.66 -0.06 9.49
CA ILE A 254 7.76 0.42 10.53
C ILE A 254 8.01 1.91 10.78
N LEU A 255 9.28 2.32 10.88
CA LEU A 255 9.65 3.73 11.06
C LEU A 255 9.25 4.61 9.87
N ALA A 256 9.33 4.10 8.64
CA ALA A 256 8.88 4.78 7.44
C ALA A 256 7.39 5.16 7.50
N GLY A 257 6.58 4.34 8.17
CA GLY A 257 5.16 4.58 8.39
C GLY A 257 4.84 5.68 9.41
N THR A 258 5.82 6.12 10.21
CA THR A 258 5.61 7.11 11.29
C THR A 258 5.66 8.56 10.78
N PHE A 259 5.14 9.50 11.57
CA PHE A 259 5.19 10.94 11.27
C PHE A 259 6.60 11.47 11.02
N GLN A 260 7.59 10.88 11.69
CA GLN A 260 8.98 11.27 11.59
C GLN A 260 9.73 10.49 10.49
N GLY A 261 9.08 9.54 9.79
CA GLY A 261 9.73 8.61 8.85
C GLY A 261 10.64 9.29 7.82
N LYS A 262 10.17 10.35 7.15
CA LYS A 262 11.01 11.12 6.19
C LYS A 262 12.19 11.83 6.84
N ARG A 263 12.00 12.34 8.07
CA ARG A 263 13.06 13.00 8.83
C ARG A 263 14.13 11.98 9.19
N ILE A 264 13.70 10.82 9.69
CA ILE A 264 14.57 9.66 9.98
C ILE A 264 15.33 9.23 8.72
N GLU A 265 14.64 9.03 7.59
CA GLU A 265 15.24 8.69 6.29
C GLU A 265 16.37 9.67 5.92
N SER A 266 16.11 10.98 6.02
CA SER A 266 17.12 12.00 5.68
C SER A 266 18.35 11.98 6.60
N MET A 267 18.16 11.70 7.89
CA MET A 267 19.25 11.69 8.87
C MET A 267 20.05 10.38 8.86
N VAL A 268 19.40 9.25 8.54
CA VAL A 268 20.04 7.94 8.45
C VAL A 268 20.77 7.78 7.11
N LYS A 269 20.39 8.52 6.07
CA LYS A 269 20.99 8.42 4.74
C LYS A 269 22.54 8.44 4.73
N PRO A 270 23.25 9.35 5.42
CA PRO A 270 24.72 9.33 5.46
C PRO A 270 25.28 8.04 6.08
N ILE A 271 24.61 7.48 7.09
CA ILE A 271 25.00 6.23 7.74
C ILE A 271 24.77 5.06 6.79
N LYS A 272 23.60 5.02 6.12
CA LYS A 272 23.28 4.03 5.09
C LYS A 272 24.33 4.04 3.98
N ASP A 273 24.70 5.22 3.47
CA ASP A 273 25.64 5.35 2.36
C ASP A 273 27.07 4.94 2.79
N LEU A 274 27.49 5.28 4.02
CA LEU A 274 28.78 4.86 4.60
C LEU A 274 28.86 3.35 4.78
N PHE A 275 27.92 2.77 5.52
CA PHE A 275 27.92 1.34 5.83
C PHE A 275 27.55 0.48 4.62
N GLY A 276 26.82 1.03 3.64
CA GLY A 276 26.65 0.43 2.33
C GLY A 276 27.98 0.33 1.58
N ALA A 277 28.83 1.35 1.62
CA ALA A 277 30.18 1.26 1.05
C ALA A 277 31.01 0.18 1.74
N VAL A 278 31.00 0.15 3.08
CA VAL A 278 31.68 -0.88 3.87
C VAL A 278 31.18 -2.28 3.49
N PHE A 279 29.86 -2.49 3.41
CA PHE A 279 29.28 -3.76 2.95
C PHE A 279 29.86 -4.21 1.62
N PHE A 280 29.80 -3.37 0.59
CA PHE A 280 30.26 -3.74 -0.76
C PHE A 280 31.78 -3.93 -0.86
N VAL A 281 32.57 -3.20 -0.06
CA VAL A 281 34.01 -3.44 0.04
C VAL A 281 34.25 -4.79 0.71
N SER A 282 33.57 -5.12 1.81
CA SER A 282 33.66 -6.44 2.45
C SER A 282 33.27 -7.57 1.50
N VAL A 283 32.20 -7.39 0.71
CA VAL A 283 31.82 -8.34 -0.35
C VAL A 283 32.97 -8.55 -1.34
N GLY A 284 33.65 -7.49 -1.74
CA GLY A 284 34.81 -7.57 -2.64
C GLY A 284 36.00 -8.30 -2.01
N MET A 285 36.23 -8.14 -0.70
CA MET A 285 37.33 -8.80 0.02
C MET A 285 37.15 -10.31 0.12
N LEU A 286 35.91 -10.80 0.16
CA LEU A 286 35.55 -12.22 0.18
C LEU A 286 35.78 -12.94 -1.17
N ILE A 287 36.10 -12.20 -2.24
CA ILE A 287 36.34 -12.81 -3.55
C ILE A 287 37.72 -13.48 -3.57
N GLU A 288 37.74 -14.81 -3.67
CA GLU A 288 38.96 -15.59 -3.86
C GLU A 288 39.28 -15.77 -5.35
N PRO A 289 40.45 -15.29 -5.84
CA PRO A 289 40.82 -15.44 -7.25
C PRO A 289 40.90 -16.88 -7.74
N ASN A 290 41.27 -17.83 -6.86
CA ASN A 290 41.35 -19.25 -7.20
C ASN A 290 39.97 -19.85 -7.49
N LEU A 291 38.96 -19.51 -6.67
CA LEU A 291 37.58 -19.94 -6.88
C LEU A 291 37.00 -19.37 -8.19
N LEU A 292 37.46 -18.20 -8.65
CA LEU A 292 37.03 -17.63 -9.94
C LEU A 292 37.46 -18.49 -11.12
N VAL A 293 38.66 -19.05 -11.05
CA VAL A 293 39.19 -19.91 -12.12
C VAL A 293 38.50 -21.27 -12.09
N GLU A 294 38.30 -21.82 -10.90
CA GLU A 294 37.61 -23.10 -10.69
C GLU A 294 36.15 -23.05 -11.16
N TYR A 295 35.41 -22.01 -10.76
CA TYR A 295 33.99 -21.85 -11.08
C TYR A 295 33.72 -20.99 -12.32
N LEU A 296 34.72 -20.79 -13.19
CA LEU A 296 34.57 -20.00 -14.41
C LEU A 296 33.43 -20.50 -15.30
N GLY A 297 33.29 -21.84 -15.42
CA GLY A 297 32.20 -22.48 -16.18
C GLY A 297 30.81 -22.08 -15.65
N PRO A 298 30.50 -22.40 -14.38
CA PRO A 298 29.26 -21.96 -13.73
C PRO A 298 29.01 -20.45 -13.80
N ILE A 299 30.01 -19.61 -13.57
CA ILE A 299 29.88 -18.14 -13.64
C ILE A 299 29.42 -17.71 -15.03
N LEU A 300 30.04 -18.24 -16.10
CA LEU A 300 29.66 -17.89 -17.47
C LEU A 300 28.26 -18.40 -17.84
N ILE A 301 27.90 -19.61 -17.43
CA ILE A 301 26.57 -20.18 -17.66
C ILE A 301 25.51 -19.35 -16.97
N ILE A 302 25.68 -19.07 -15.67
CA ILE A 302 24.72 -18.28 -14.89
C ILE A 302 24.64 -16.85 -15.44
N THR A 303 25.76 -16.24 -15.80
CA THR A 303 25.76 -14.92 -16.45
C THR A 303 24.94 -14.93 -17.74
N ALA A 304 25.16 -15.91 -18.63
CA ALA A 304 24.41 -16.02 -19.87
C ALA A 304 22.91 -16.24 -19.61
N VAL A 305 22.58 -17.13 -18.67
CA VAL A 305 21.19 -17.42 -18.26
C VAL A 305 20.52 -16.18 -17.67
N THR A 306 21.20 -15.44 -16.80
CA THR A 306 20.67 -14.20 -16.21
C THR A 306 20.45 -13.15 -17.27
N ILE A 307 21.44 -12.91 -18.15
CA ILE A 307 21.32 -11.90 -19.21
C ILE A 307 20.15 -12.22 -20.15
N LEU A 308 20.14 -13.44 -20.70
CA LEU A 308 19.14 -13.85 -21.68
C LEU A 308 17.77 -14.01 -21.03
N GLY A 309 17.73 -14.60 -19.83
CA GLY A 309 16.51 -14.78 -19.06
C GLY A 309 15.86 -13.45 -18.71
N GLN A 310 16.56 -12.57 -18.00
CA GLN A 310 15.95 -11.30 -17.60
C GLN A 310 15.54 -10.47 -18.82
N MET A 311 16.38 -10.38 -19.85
CA MET A 311 16.05 -9.65 -21.09
C MET A 311 14.77 -10.18 -21.77
N THR A 312 14.62 -11.50 -21.86
CA THR A 312 13.46 -12.13 -22.51
C THR A 312 12.20 -12.02 -21.66
N PHE A 313 12.25 -12.41 -20.38
CA PHE A 313 11.08 -12.37 -19.50
C PHE A 313 10.64 -10.96 -19.15
N ALA A 314 11.56 -9.99 -19.11
CA ALA A 314 11.22 -8.59 -18.96
C ALA A 314 10.51 -8.05 -20.21
N THR A 315 11.01 -8.35 -21.41
CA THR A 315 10.37 -7.97 -22.67
C THR A 315 8.97 -8.60 -22.76
N LEU A 316 8.84 -9.88 -22.43
CA LEU A 316 7.56 -10.59 -22.41
C LEU A 316 6.62 -10.04 -21.34
N GLY A 317 7.10 -9.76 -20.13
CA GLY A 317 6.30 -9.18 -19.06
C GLY A 317 5.73 -7.81 -19.42
N ILE A 318 6.55 -6.94 -20.02
CA ILE A 318 6.11 -5.63 -20.51
C ILE A 318 5.10 -5.80 -21.65
N LEU A 319 5.31 -6.74 -22.55
CA LEU A 319 4.38 -7.02 -23.64
C LEU A 319 3.03 -7.57 -23.13
N PHE A 320 3.05 -8.54 -22.20
CA PHE A 320 1.85 -9.09 -21.55
C PHE A 320 1.09 -8.03 -20.76
N SER A 321 1.77 -6.98 -20.32
CA SER A 321 1.15 -5.85 -19.65
C SER A 321 0.41 -4.87 -20.60
N GLY A 322 0.41 -5.14 -21.90
CA GLY A 322 -0.30 -4.35 -22.92
C GLY A 322 0.51 -3.19 -23.52
N GLN A 323 1.82 -3.14 -23.28
CA GLN A 323 2.69 -2.08 -23.79
C GLN A 323 3.17 -2.37 -25.21
N SER A 324 3.60 -1.31 -25.90
CA SER A 324 4.13 -1.44 -27.27
C SER A 324 5.39 -2.31 -27.31
N LEU A 325 5.64 -2.95 -28.45
CA LEU A 325 6.88 -3.71 -28.68
C LEU A 325 8.13 -2.84 -28.49
N HIS A 326 8.06 -1.55 -28.82
CA HIS A 326 9.14 -0.59 -28.60
C HIS A 326 9.46 -0.44 -27.11
N THR A 327 8.42 -0.18 -26.32
CA THR A 327 8.52 -0.09 -24.85
C THR A 327 9.03 -1.40 -24.25
N ALA A 328 8.57 -2.54 -24.76
CA ALA A 328 8.93 -3.87 -24.27
C ALA A 328 10.41 -4.19 -24.47
N ILE A 329 10.92 -4.01 -25.69
CA ILE A 329 12.33 -4.30 -26.00
C ILE A 329 13.25 -3.34 -25.24
N ARG A 330 12.96 -2.03 -25.25
CA ARG A 330 13.80 -1.06 -24.53
C ARG A 330 13.77 -1.26 -23.03
N GLY A 331 12.61 -1.60 -22.47
CA GLY A 331 12.47 -1.89 -21.06
C GLY A 331 13.19 -3.18 -20.66
N GLY A 332 13.00 -4.27 -21.41
CA GLY A 332 13.63 -5.56 -21.10
C GLY A 332 15.14 -5.56 -21.22
N PHE A 333 15.69 -4.87 -22.23
CA PHE A 333 17.14 -4.72 -22.39
C PHE A 333 17.80 -3.85 -21.31
N SER A 334 17.00 -3.18 -20.46
CA SER A 334 17.50 -2.36 -19.36
C SER A 334 17.54 -3.10 -18.02
N MET A 335 16.84 -4.24 -17.91
CA MET A 335 16.71 -5.04 -16.67
C MET A 335 17.46 -6.36 -16.85
N VAL A 336 18.78 -6.31 -17.01
CA VAL A 336 19.61 -7.48 -17.39
C VAL A 336 20.55 -7.92 -16.26
N GLN A 337 20.75 -7.04 -15.28
CA GLN A 337 21.70 -7.21 -14.20
C GLN A 337 21.04 -7.44 -12.87
N ILE A 338 21.69 -8.31 -12.11
CA ILE A 338 21.42 -8.55 -10.71
C ILE A 338 22.12 -7.51 -9.84
N GLY A 339 21.79 -7.42 -8.56
CA GLY A 339 22.17 -6.27 -7.74
C GLY A 339 22.32 -6.54 -6.27
N GLU A 340 22.18 -5.47 -5.48
CA GLU A 340 22.27 -5.46 -4.02
C GLU A 340 21.47 -6.60 -3.37
N PHE A 341 20.22 -6.80 -3.81
CA PHE A 341 19.35 -7.85 -3.28
C PHE A 341 19.90 -9.26 -3.48
N SER A 342 20.64 -9.52 -4.55
CA SER A 342 21.25 -10.82 -4.81
C SER A 342 22.33 -11.13 -3.78
N PHE A 343 23.14 -10.13 -3.39
CA PHE A 343 24.15 -10.29 -2.35
C PHE A 343 23.53 -10.44 -0.97
N ILE A 344 22.43 -9.74 -0.72
CA ILE A 344 21.66 -9.82 0.52
C ILE A 344 21.07 -11.24 0.67
N ILE A 345 20.47 -11.80 -0.38
CA ILE A 345 19.95 -13.17 -0.38
C ILE A 345 21.07 -14.20 -0.22
N ALA A 346 22.23 -13.97 -0.85
CA ALA A 346 23.39 -14.82 -0.70
C ALA A 346 23.92 -14.81 0.75
N SER A 347 24.12 -13.63 1.32
CA SER A 347 24.55 -13.46 2.71
C SER A 347 23.54 -14.07 3.69
N LEU A 348 22.23 -13.91 3.43
CA LEU A 348 21.18 -14.56 4.19
C LEU A 348 21.35 -16.09 4.19
N GLY A 349 21.56 -16.70 3.03
CA GLY A 349 21.77 -18.15 2.92
C GLY A 349 23.00 -18.62 3.68
N MET A 350 24.12 -17.88 3.60
CA MET A 350 25.34 -18.20 4.35
C MET A 350 25.13 -18.06 5.85
N SER A 351 24.48 -16.98 6.31
CA SER A 351 24.20 -16.74 7.73
C SER A 351 23.30 -17.82 8.35
N LEU A 352 22.43 -18.43 7.53
CA LEU A 352 21.57 -19.54 7.94
C LEU A 352 22.25 -20.90 7.81
N GLY A 353 23.46 -20.97 7.22
CA GLY A 353 24.20 -22.19 6.99
C GLY A 353 23.51 -23.16 6.01
N VAL A 354 22.70 -22.64 5.07
CA VAL A 354 21.88 -23.46 4.16
C VAL A 354 22.33 -23.42 2.70
N ILE A 355 23.33 -22.61 2.37
CA ILE A 355 23.96 -22.61 1.07
C ILE A 355 25.45 -22.89 1.21
N SER A 356 26.04 -23.45 0.17
CA SER A 356 27.47 -23.72 0.07
C SER A 356 28.28 -22.42 -0.14
N ASP A 357 29.49 -22.36 0.42
CA ASP A 357 30.36 -21.16 0.41
C ASP A 357 30.72 -20.68 -1.01
N PHE A 358 30.74 -21.57 -1.99
CA PHE A 358 31.04 -21.23 -3.39
C PHE A 358 29.96 -20.36 -4.05
N LEU A 359 28.70 -20.42 -3.58
CA LEU A 359 27.58 -19.78 -4.26
C LEU A 359 27.67 -18.26 -4.19
N TYR A 360 28.18 -17.74 -3.07
CA TYR A 360 28.32 -16.31 -2.83
C TYR A 360 29.33 -15.65 -3.80
N PRO A 361 30.60 -16.11 -3.91
CA PRO A 361 31.54 -15.59 -4.91
C PRO A 361 31.05 -15.68 -6.35
N ILE A 362 30.36 -16.76 -6.74
CA ILE A 362 29.80 -16.92 -8.09
C ILE A 362 28.81 -15.79 -8.39
N VAL A 363 27.85 -15.55 -7.49
CA VAL A 363 26.79 -14.54 -7.69
C VAL A 363 27.37 -13.13 -7.69
N VAL A 364 28.41 -12.87 -6.87
CA VAL A 364 29.17 -11.63 -6.92
C VAL A 364 29.77 -11.38 -8.30
N CYS A 365 30.41 -12.40 -8.89
CA CYS A 365 31.02 -12.28 -10.21
C CYS A 365 29.99 -12.09 -11.32
N VAL A 366 28.90 -12.86 -11.28
CA VAL A 366 27.76 -12.69 -12.20
C VAL A 366 27.23 -11.26 -12.11
N SER A 367 27.09 -10.69 -10.91
CA SER A 367 26.63 -9.32 -10.72
C SER A 367 27.60 -8.28 -11.31
N VAL A 368 28.90 -8.46 -11.10
CA VAL A 368 29.93 -7.58 -11.69
C VAL A 368 29.87 -7.64 -13.23
N ILE A 369 29.84 -8.84 -13.82
CA ILE A 369 29.82 -9.00 -15.28
C ILE A 369 28.53 -8.43 -15.88
N THR A 370 27.38 -8.72 -15.27
CA THR A 370 26.09 -8.18 -15.74
C THR A 370 26.04 -6.66 -15.61
N THR A 371 26.57 -6.09 -14.53
CA THR A 371 26.69 -4.63 -14.34
C THR A 371 27.50 -3.97 -15.46
N PHE A 372 28.64 -4.56 -15.85
CA PHE A 372 29.45 -4.03 -16.95
C PHE A 372 28.77 -4.14 -18.32
N THR A 373 27.95 -5.17 -18.52
CA THR A 373 27.31 -5.43 -19.82
C THR A 373 25.99 -4.66 -20.00
N THR A 374 25.29 -4.30 -18.92
CA THR A 374 24.00 -3.57 -18.99
C THR A 374 24.03 -2.27 -19.81
N PRO A 375 25.00 -1.35 -19.65
CA PRO A 375 25.03 -0.13 -20.45
C PRO A 375 25.09 -0.40 -21.97
N ILE A 376 25.73 -1.50 -22.37
CA ILE A 376 25.82 -1.94 -23.78
C ILE A 376 24.44 -2.35 -24.28
N PHE A 377 23.67 -3.11 -23.49
CA PHE A 377 22.31 -3.52 -23.84
C PHE A 377 21.33 -2.36 -23.88
N ILE A 378 21.39 -1.44 -22.91
CA ILE A 378 20.57 -0.21 -22.90
C ILE A 378 20.83 0.60 -24.17
N LYS A 379 22.10 0.82 -24.52
CA LYS A 379 22.47 1.61 -25.72
C LYS A 379 22.05 0.94 -27.03
N ASN A 380 22.14 -0.38 -27.11
CA ASN A 380 21.80 -1.12 -28.33
C ASN A 380 20.31 -1.48 -28.44
N SER A 381 19.51 -1.24 -27.40
CA SER A 381 18.08 -1.60 -27.36
C SER A 381 17.26 -1.05 -28.54
N GLU A 382 17.56 0.17 -29.01
CA GLU A 382 16.86 0.77 -30.16
C GLU A 382 17.19 0.04 -31.48
N ARG A 383 18.46 -0.32 -31.70
CA ARG A 383 18.87 -1.09 -32.89
C ARG A 383 18.23 -2.47 -32.91
N VAL A 384 18.11 -3.10 -31.74
CA VAL A 384 17.44 -4.40 -31.63
C VAL A 384 15.95 -4.27 -31.93
N TYR A 385 15.30 -3.19 -31.48
CA TYR A 385 13.92 -2.92 -31.85
C TYR A 385 13.74 -2.77 -33.37
N GLU A 386 14.60 -1.99 -34.03
CA GLU A 386 14.55 -1.83 -35.50
C GLU A 386 14.77 -3.16 -36.24
N PHE A 387 15.74 -3.95 -35.77
CA PHE A 387 16.01 -5.28 -36.32
C PHE A 387 14.81 -6.23 -36.17
N ALA A 388 14.22 -6.27 -34.96
CA ALA A 388 13.04 -7.07 -34.67
C ALA A 388 11.85 -6.61 -35.53
N ARG A 389 11.64 -5.29 -35.67
CA ARG A 389 10.59 -4.72 -36.51
C ARG A 389 10.70 -5.15 -37.97
N HIS A 390 11.92 -5.24 -38.52
CA HIS A 390 12.14 -5.67 -39.90
C HIS A 390 11.97 -7.18 -40.12
N HIS A 391 12.27 -8.01 -39.11
CA HIS A 391 12.17 -9.47 -39.21
C HIS A 391 10.82 -10.04 -38.77
N LEU A 392 10.01 -9.28 -38.01
CA LEU A 392 8.68 -9.71 -37.58
C LEU A 392 7.69 -9.65 -38.76
N SER A 393 6.91 -10.73 -38.93
CA SER A 393 5.84 -10.74 -39.94
C SER A 393 4.85 -9.59 -39.72
N PRO A 394 4.33 -8.95 -40.79
CA PRO A 394 3.45 -7.79 -40.65
C PRO A 394 2.14 -8.10 -39.90
N LYS A 395 1.70 -9.37 -39.91
CA LYS A 395 0.55 -9.84 -39.11
C LYS A 395 0.85 -9.86 -37.62
N LEU A 396 2.03 -10.35 -37.23
CA LEU A 396 2.47 -10.43 -35.83
C LEU A 396 2.77 -9.03 -35.29
N TYR A 397 3.44 -8.18 -36.06
CA TYR A 397 3.66 -6.78 -35.70
C TYR A 397 2.35 -6.04 -35.48
N LYS A 398 1.37 -6.20 -36.39
CA LYS A 398 0.04 -5.59 -36.23
C LYS A 398 -0.72 -6.17 -35.04
N PHE A 399 -0.58 -7.47 -34.73
CA PHE A 399 -1.20 -8.08 -33.55
C PHE A 399 -0.62 -7.55 -32.23
N LEU A 400 0.71 -7.43 -32.16
CA LEU A 400 1.44 -6.90 -31.01
C LEU A 400 1.14 -5.41 -30.77
N ASN A 401 1.06 -4.61 -31.84
CA ASN A 401 0.71 -3.18 -31.73
C ASN A 401 -0.81 -2.91 -31.63
N ARG A 402 -1.69 -3.87 -31.94
CA ARG A 402 -3.16 -3.70 -31.84
C ARG A 402 -3.65 -3.66 -30.39
N HIS A 403 -2.84 -4.14 -29.45
CA HIS A 403 -3.08 -4.02 -28.01
C HIS A 403 -2.44 -2.75 -27.40
N THR A 404 -1.70 -1.96 -28.19
CA THR A 404 -1.09 -0.72 -27.73
C THR A 404 -2.13 0.38 -27.67
N SER A 405 -2.59 0.65 -26.46
CA SER A 405 -3.56 1.67 -26.13
C SER A 405 -3.01 3.09 -26.25
N GLU A 406 -2.83 3.56 -27.49
CA GLU A 406 -2.86 5.01 -27.81
C GLU A 406 -4.27 5.48 -28.20
N GLN A 407 -5.26 4.59 -28.20
CA GLN A 407 -6.69 4.90 -28.40
C GLN A 407 -7.59 4.26 -27.35
N GLN A 408 -7.19 4.27 -26.08
CA GLN A 408 -8.11 3.88 -24.99
C GLN A 408 -8.90 5.11 -24.52
N SER A 409 -9.66 5.71 -25.45
CA SER A 409 -10.82 6.56 -25.14
C SER A 409 -12.02 5.73 -24.60
N THR A 410 -11.74 4.57 -24.01
CA THR A 410 -12.66 3.76 -23.21
C THR A 410 -12.28 3.76 -21.72
N ALA A 411 -11.37 4.65 -21.32
CA ALA A 411 -10.87 4.81 -19.94
C ALA A 411 -11.95 5.18 -18.90
N ASP A 412 -13.16 5.59 -19.31
CA ASP A 412 -14.29 5.85 -18.40
C ASP A 412 -15.13 4.60 -18.04
N LYS A 413 -14.80 3.41 -18.60
CA LYS A 413 -15.48 2.16 -18.24
C LYS A 413 -14.80 1.38 -17.10
N ASP A 414 -13.48 1.52 -16.92
CA ASP A 414 -12.70 0.64 -16.02
C ASP A 414 -12.13 1.30 -14.75
N TRP A 415 -12.02 2.63 -14.68
CA TRP A 415 -11.41 3.28 -13.50
C TRP A 415 -12.18 3.00 -12.20
N ASP A 416 -13.51 3.05 -12.25
CA ASP A 416 -14.37 2.74 -11.10
C ASP A 416 -14.26 1.26 -10.69
N TRP A 417 -14.24 0.34 -11.66
CA TRP A 417 -14.10 -1.11 -11.42
C TRP A 417 -12.73 -1.45 -10.83
N ASN A 418 -11.64 -0.90 -11.39
CA ASN A 418 -10.30 -1.12 -10.91
C ASN A 418 -10.11 -0.55 -9.49
N ARG A 419 -10.67 0.63 -9.22
CA ARG A 419 -10.67 1.23 -7.88
C ARG A 419 -11.46 0.40 -6.88
N TYR A 420 -12.61 -0.14 -7.29
CA TYR A 420 -13.41 -1.04 -6.47
C TYR A 420 -12.68 -2.36 -6.19
N ILE A 421 -12.14 -3.03 -7.20
CA ILE A 421 -11.42 -4.31 -7.08
C ILE A 421 -10.17 -4.16 -6.19
N LYS A 422 -9.37 -3.10 -6.40
CA LYS A 422 -8.18 -2.83 -5.59
C LYS A 422 -8.55 -2.62 -4.11
N ARG A 423 -9.56 -1.79 -3.83
CA ARG A 423 -10.08 -1.61 -2.46
C ARG A 423 -10.67 -2.91 -1.90
N PHE A 424 -11.33 -3.69 -2.74
CA PHE A 424 -11.94 -4.95 -2.36
C PHE A 424 -10.88 -5.94 -1.86
N PHE A 425 -9.84 -6.20 -2.66
CA PHE A 425 -8.80 -7.18 -2.33
C PHE A 425 -7.97 -6.76 -1.13
N VAL A 426 -7.52 -5.50 -1.08
CA VAL A 426 -6.73 -5.00 0.06
C VAL A 426 -7.49 -5.13 1.37
N ARG A 427 -8.78 -4.72 1.39
CA ARG A 427 -9.60 -4.83 2.59
C ARG A 427 -9.86 -6.29 2.99
N THR A 428 -10.18 -7.15 2.02
CA THR A 428 -10.41 -8.58 2.28
C THR A 428 -9.15 -9.25 2.82
N LEU A 429 -7.97 -8.96 2.24
CA LEU A 429 -6.69 -9.52 2.67
C LEU A 429 -6.36 -9.14 4.12
N ILE A 430 -6.39 -7.84 4.45
CA ILE A 430 -6.09 -7.34 5.80
C ILE A 430 -7.04 -7.97 6.83
N CYS A 431 -8.34 -7.99 6.56
CA CYS A 431 -9.32 -8.59 7.47
C CYS A 431 -9.12 -10.11 7.60
N THR A 432 -8.77 -10.80 6.51
CA THR A 432 -8.55 -12.25 6.52
C THR A 432 -7.34 -12.61 7.37
N VAL A 433 -6.23 -11.89 7.21
CA VAL A 433 -5.01 -12.08 8.01
C VAL A 433 -5.28 -11.77 9.49
N ALA A 434 -6.01 -10.69 9.79
CA ALA A 434 -6.36 -10.35 11.16
C ALA A 434 -7.31 -11.39 11.81
N ILE A 435 -8.28 -11.93 11.06
CA ILE A 435 -9.17 -13.01 11.54
C ILE A 435 -8.38 -14.29 11.77
N LEU A 436 -7.44 -14.64 10.87
CA LEU A 436 -6.54 -15.78 11.06
C LEU A 436 -5.71 -15.63 12.34
N PHE A 437 -5.18 -14.44 12.60
CA PHE A 437 -4.42 -14.15 13.83
C PHE A 437 -5.25 -14.38 15.09
N ILE A 438 -6.49 -13.89 15.10
CA ILE A 438 -7.43 -14.10 16.23
C ILE A 438 -7.75 -15.59 16.39
N TYR A 439 -7.97 -16.32 15.30
CA TYR A 439 -8.19 -17.76 15.35
C TYR A 439 -7.00 -18.50 15.99
N VAL A 440 -5.78 -18.19 15.55
CA VAL A 440 -4.61 -18.88 16.09
C VAL A 440 -4.34 -18.46 17.53
N GLY A 441 -4.39 -17.17 17.86
CA GLY A 441 -4.26 -16.70 19.25
C GLY A 441 -5.32 -17.31 20.18
N GLY A 442 -6.57 -17.43 19.71
CA GLY A 442 -7.64 -18.10 20.42
C GLY A 442 -7.35 -19.58 20.72
N THR A 443 -6.74 -20.30 19.77
CA THR A 443 -6.54 -21.76 19.89
C THR A 443 -5.18 -22.15 20.47
N SER A 444 -4.15 -21.34 20.28
CA SER A 444 -2.77 -21.64 20.70
C SER A 444 -2.35 -20.92 21.98
N PHE A 445 -3.03 -19.84 22.37
CA PHE A 445 -2.68 -19.06 23.56
C PHE A 445 -3.84 -18.97 24.56
N LEU A 446 -5.00 -18.46 24.10
CA LEU A 446 -6.16 -18.25 24.99
C LEU A 446 -6.70 -19.57 25.56
N LEU A 447 -6.81 -20.61 24.73
CA LEU A 447 -7.28 -21.93 25.15
C LEU A 447 -6.38 -22.56 26.23
N PRO A 448 -5.05 -22.76 26.01
CA PRO A 448 -4.20 -23.37 27.03
C PRO A 448 -4.12 -22.52 28.31
N PHE A 449 -4.13 -21.19 28.18
CA PHE A 449 -4.21 -20.29 29.34
C PHE A 449 -5.50 -20.50 30.15
N LEU A 450 -6.66 -20.59 29.50
CA LEU A 450 -7.93 -20.84 30.20
C LEU A 450 -7.99 -22.26 30.81
N GLN A 451 -7.36 -23.24 30.17
CA GLN A 451 -7.28 -24.61 30.69
C GLN A 451 -6.42 -24.74 31.95
N GLU A 452 -5.47 -23.82 32.15
CA GLU A 452 -4.64 -23.74 33.36
C GLU A 452 -5.45 -23.30 34.60
N TYR A 453 -6.45 -22.43 34.41
CA TYR A 453 -7.29 -21.90 35.49
C TYR A 453 -8.67 -22.59 35.61
N MET A 454 -9.20 -23.15 34.53
CA MET A 454 -10.52 -23.78 34.48
C MET A 454 -10.43 -25.15 33.78
N HIS A 455 -10.88 -26.21 34.45
CA HIS A 455 -10.88 -27.55 33.87
C HIS A 455 -12.19 -27.88 33.16
N GLY A 456 -12.10 -28.33 31.90
CA GLY A 456 -13.20 -28.97 31.18
C GLY A 456 -13.80 -28.17 30.02
N ILE A 457 -15.01 -28.58 29.61
CA ILE A 457 -15.74 -28.10 28.42
C ILE A 457 -16.05 -26.58 28.51
N GLU A 458 -16.15 -26.03 29.72
CA GLU A 458 -16.43 -24.62 29.98
C GLU A 458 -15.32 -23.69 29.45
N ALA A 459 -14.04 -24.07 29.62
CA ALA A 459 -12.90 -23.32 29.09
C ALA A 459 -12.96 -23.24 27.54
N ASN A 460 -13.38 -24.32 26.89
CA ASN A 460 -13.52 -24.37 25.44
C ASN A 460 -14.66 -23.46 24.92
N PHE A 461 -15.81 -23.42 25.62
CA PHE A 461 -16.91 -22.52 25.28
C PHE A 461 -16.55 -21.04 25.48
N ILE A 462 -15.87 -20.71 26.58
CA ILE A 462 -15.42 -19.34 26.86
C ILE A 462 -14.37 -18.92 25.82
N ALA A 463 -13.37 -19.76 25.54
CA ALA A 463 -12.37 -19.50 24.52
C ALA A 463 -13.01 -19.28 23.14
N ALA A 464 -13.97 -20.12 22.74
CA ALA A 464 -14.70 -19.99 21.49
C ALA A 464 -15.52 -18.70 21.42
N GLY A 465 -16.20 -18.35 22.50
CA GLY A 465 -16.99 -17.11 22.60
C GLY A 465 -16.13 -15.86 22.48
N ILE A 466 -15.03 -15.78 23.23
CA ILE A 466 -14.08 -14.65 23.20
C ILE A 466 -13.45 -14.54 21.81
N THR A 467 -12.98 -15.66 21.24
CA THR A 467 -12.35 -15.66 19.91
C THR A 467 -13.33 -15.19 18.84
N CYS A 468 -14.58 -15.67 18.86
CA CYS A 468 -15.60 -15.21 17.94
C CYS A 468 -15.95 -13.73 18.14
N LEU A 469 -16.01 -13.25 19.39
CA LEU A 469 -16.28 -11.84 19.72
C LEU A 469 -15.28 -10.89 19.06
N PHE A 470 -13.99 -11.22 19.12
CA PHE A 470 -12.93 -10.44 18.48
C PHE A 470 -13.00 -10.47 16.94
N MET A 471 -13.54 -11.53 16.34
CA MET A 471 -13.74 -11.61 14.89
C MET A 471 -14.89 -10.73 14.38
N ILE A 472 -15.93 -10.49 15.19
CA ILE A 472 -17.13 -9.72 14.81
C ILE A 472 -16.81 -8.38 14.11
N PRO A 473 -15.99 -7.47 14.67
CA PRO A 473 -15.71 -6.18 14.03
C PRO A 473 -15.02 -6.35 12.67
N LEU A 474 -14.08 -7.30 12.54
CA LEU A 474 -13.35 -7.54 11.29
C LEU A 474 -14.24 -8.14 10.20
N ILE A 475 -15.12 -9.08 10.57
CA ILE A 475 -16.11 -9.67 9.67
C ILE A 475 -17.08 -8.58 9.18
N ASN A 476 -17.49 -7.67 10.07
CA ASN A 476 -18.37 -6.56 9.70
C ASN A 476 -17.69 -5.57 8.74
N ILE A 477 -16.43 -5.19 9.02
CA ILE A 477 -15.60 -4.37 8.10
C ILE A 477 -15.55 -5.06 6.74
N MET A 478 -15.18 -6.34 6.70
CA MET A 478 -15.04 -7.09 5.46
C MET A 478 -16.36 -7.16 4.67
N CYS A 479 -17.48 -7.48 5.31
CA CYS A 479 -18.77 -7.72 4.64
C CYS A 479 -19.65 -6.46 4.43
N SER A 480 -19.20 -5.27 4.83
CA SER A 480 -19.97 -4.04 4.67
C SER A 480 -20.19 -3.64 3.20
N LYS A 481 -21.44 -3.27 2.86
CA LYS A 481 -21.90 -2.98 1.49
C LYS A 481 -21.95 -1.49 1.12
N LYS A 482 -21.79 -0.57 2.09
CA LYS A 482 -22.00 0.89 1.90
C LYS A 482 -20.79 1.61 1.30
N SER A 483 -20.24 1.16 0.17
CA SER A 483 -19.30 2.00 -0.58
C SER A 483 -20.04 2.67 -1.73
N VAL A 484 -19.90 4.00 -1.86
CA VAL A 484 -20.50 4.79 -2.95
C VAL A 484 -20.17 4.18 -4.33
N LEU A 485 -18.97 3.60 -4.47
CA LEU A 485 -18.56 2.84 -5.66
C LEU A 485 -19.37 1.56 -5.92
N TYR A 486 -19.73 0.79 -4.88
CA TYR A 486 -20.56 -0.41 -5.03
C TYR A 486 -21.94 -0.02 -5.60
N THR A 487 -22.55 1.02 -5.06
CA THR A 487 -23.85 1.53 -5.52
C THR A 487 -23.75 2.06 -6.96
N LYS A 488 -22.71 2.87 -7.27
CA LYS A 488 -22.45 3.37 -8.63
C LYS A 488 -22.33 2.24 -9.66
N LEU A 489 -21.53 1.20 -9.35
CA LEU A 489 -21.32 0.07 -10.26
C LEU A 489 -22.57 -0.81 -10.41
N TRP A 490 -23.36 -0.99 -9.35
CA TRP A 490 -24.60 -1.78 -9.34
C TRP A 490 -25.68 -1.20 -10.27
N LEU A 491 -25.75 0.12 -10.35
CA LEU A 491 -26.75 0.86 -11.12
C LEU A 491 -26.31 1.07 -12.58
N LYS A 492 -25.01 1.18 -12.84
CA LYS A 492 -24.44 1.41 -14.18
C LYS A 492 -24.81 0.33 -15.21
N SER A 493 -24.94 -0.94 -14.80
CA SER A 493 -25.33 -2.03 -15.71
C SER A 493 -25.84 -3.27 -14.97
N GLN A 494 -26.84 -3.96 -15.51
CA GLN A 494 -27.28 -5.26 -14.97
C GLN A 494 -26.15 -6.32 -14.99
N ALA A 495 -25.22 -6.23 -15.95
CA ALA A 495 -24.07 -7.14 -16.05
C ALA A 495 -23.10 -7.02 -14.86
N ASN A 496 -23.04 -5.86 -14.19
CA ASN A 496 -22.19 -5.63 -13.03
C ASN A 496 -22.72 -6.27 -11.74
N ARG A 497 -24.02 -6.63 -11.69
CA ARG A 497 -24.65 -7.16 -10.47
C ARG A 497 -24.09 -8.53 -10.08
N MET A 498 -23.86 -9.39 -11.06
CA MET A 498 -23.36 -10.75 -10.84
C MET A 498 -21.93 -10.77 -10.24
N PRO A 499 -20.94 -10.04 -10.80
CA PRO A 499 -19.62 -9.96 -10.19
C PRO A 499 -19.62 -9.33 -8.78
N LEU A 500 -20.43 -8.30 -8.54
CA LEU A 500 -20.55 -7.67 -7.21
C LEU A 500 -21.14 -8.62 -6.15
N LEU A 501 -22.15 -9.40 -6.53
CA LEU A 501 -22.71 -10.47 -5.69
C LEU A 501 -21.69 -11.58 -5.44
N ALA A 502 -20.93 -11.98 -6.46
CA ALA A 502 -19.88 -13.00 -6.33
C ALA A 502 -18.78 -12.56 -5.35
N PHE A 503 -18.30 -11.32 -5.44
CA PHE A 503 -17.33 -10.76 -4.50
C PHE A 503 -17.85 -10.68 -3.06
N THR A 504 -19.13 -10.30 -2.89
CA THR A 504 -19.77 -10.30 -1.57
C THR A 504 -19.92 -11.72 -1.02
N GLY A 505 -20.34 -12.66 -1.86
CA GLY A 505 -20.48 -14.07 -1.52
C GLY A 505 -19.14 -14.69 -1.09
N MET A 506 -18.06 -14.39 -1.81
CA MET A 506 -16.70 -14.82 -1.46
C MET A 506 -16.32 -14.42 -0.03
N ARG A 507 -16.59 -13.17 0.37
CA ARG A 507 -16.30 -12.69 1.73
C ARG A 507 -17.11 -13.41 2.80
N ILE A 508 -18.39 -13.65 2.52
CA ILE A 508 -19.27 -14.40 3.44
C ILE A 508 -18.75 -15.83 3.61
N VAL A 509 -18.34 -16.49 2.52
CA VAL A 509 -17.76 -17.84 2.57
C VAL A 509 -16.47 -17.86 3.39
N ILE A 510 -15.57 -16.89 3.19
CA ILE A 510 -14.33 -16.75 3.97
C ILE A 510 -14.66 -16.57 5.46
N SER A 511 -15.55 -15.65 5.82
CA SER A 511 -15.99 -15.43 7.21
C SER A 511 -16.63 -16.67 7.83
N CYS A 512 -17.52 -17.35 7.10
CA CYS A 512 -18.15 -18.59 7.54
C CYS A 512 -17.07 -19.64 7.82
N GLY A 513 -16.10 -19.79 6.92
CA GLY A 513 -14.99 -20.73 7.06
C GLY A 513 -14.23 -20.54 8.36
N PHE A 514 -13.84 -19.30 8.69
CA PHE A 514 -13.12 -19.01 9.94
C PHE A 514 -13.94 -19.29 11.20
N ILE A 515 -15.22 -18.92 11.23
CA ILE A 515 -16.09 -19.21 12.37
C ILE A 515 -16.25 -20.73 12.53
N VAL A 516 -16.50 -21.46 11.44
CA VAL A 516 -16.63 -22.93 11.46
C VAL A 516 -15.33 -23.59 11.92
N MET A 517 -14.17 -23.14 11.43
CA MET A 517 -12.86 -23.66 11.86
C MET A 517 -12.62 -23.41 13.35
N THR A 518 -12.99 -22.23 13.86
CA THR A 518 -12.86 -21.85 15.27
C THR A 518 -13.74 -22.73 16.15
N LEU A 519 -15.04 -22.79 15.84
CA LEU A 519 -16.00 -23.56 16.63
C LEU A 519 -15.71 -25.06 16.56
N ARG A 520 -15.28 -25.60 15.42
CA ARG A 520 -14.93 -27.02 15.31
C ARG A 520 -13.71 -27.37 16.15
N LYS A 521 -12.63 -26.57 16.07
CA LYS A 521 -11.38 -26.85 16.78
C LYS A 521 -11.56 -26.74 18.30
N LEU A 522 -12.43 -25.85 18.77
CA LEU A 522 -12.67 -25.61 20.19
C LEU A 522 -13.79 -26.48 20.78
N LEU A 523 -14.89 -26.71 20.05
CA LEU A 523 -16.09 -27.38 20.56
C LEU A 523 -16.28 -28.81 20.04
N HIS A 524 -15.43 -29.30 19.13
CA HIS A 524 -15.50 -30.65 18.53
C HIS A 524 -16.86 -31.02 17.89
N LEU A 525 -17.65 -30.03 17.46
CA LEU A 525 -18.97 -30.23 16.86
C LEU A 525 -18.91 -30.65 15.36
N PRO A 526 -19.95 -31.34 14.84
CA PRO A 526 -20.02 -31.72 13.43
C PRO A 526 -20.22 -30.50 12.50
N TYR A 527 -19.73 -30.60 11.27
CA TYR A 527 -19.65 -29.47 10.31
C TYR A 527 -20.99 -28.86 9.90
N ILE A 528 -22.00 -29.70 9.64
CA ILE A 528 -23.29 -29.24 9.06
C ILE A 528 -24.00 -28.21 9.94
N PRO A 529 -24.25 -28.44 11.25
CA PRO A 529 -24.90 -27.43 12.09
C PRO A 529 -24.04 -26.17 12.30
N LEU A 530 -22.71 -26.30 12.31
CA LEU A 530 -21.80 -25.16 12.44
C LEU A 530 -21.86 -24.22 11.24
N ILE A 531 -21.99 -24.75 10.02
CA ILE A 531 -22.12 -23.94 8.80
C ILE A 531 -23.40 -23.11 8.85
N VAL A 532 -24.52 -23.71 9.25
CA VAL A 532 -25.81 -23.02 9.37
C VAL A 532 -25.77 -21.93 10.45
N LEU A 533 -25.21 -22.24 11.64
CA LEU A 533 -25.05 -21.28 12.73
C LEU A 533 -24.14 -20.10 12.35
N SER A 534 -23.03 -20.39 11.68
CA SER A 534 -22.06 -19.36 11.25
C SER A 534 -22.66 -18.44 10.19
N PHE A 535 -23.43 -18.99 9.25
CA PHE A 535 -24.13 -18.20 8.25
C PHE A 535 -25.19 -17.29 8.90
N ALA A 536 -25.98 -17.80 9.84
CA ALA A 536 -26.96 -17.02 10.59
C ALA A 536 -26.29 -15.87 11.39
N ALA A 537 -25.16 -16.15 12.05
CA ALA A 537 -24.39 -15.15 12.79
C ALA A 537 -23.88 -14.02 11.87
N ILE A 538 -23.36 -14.34 10.68
CA ILE A 538 -22.89 -13.33 9.72
C ILE A 538 -24.05 -12.48 9.19
N VAL A 539 -25.20 -13.10 8.90
CA VAL A 539 -26.40 -12.35 8.48
C VAL A 539 -26.83 -11.38 9.59
N PHE A 540 -26.78 -11.81 10.86
CA PHE A 540 -27.08 -10.95 12.00
C PHE A 540 -26.08 -9.80 12.15
N ILE A 541 -24.78 -10.07 12.06
CA ILE A 541 -23.71 -9.06 12.15
C ILE A 541 -23.86 -8.02 11.04
N VAL A 542 -24.08 -8.45 9.80
CA VAL A 542 -24.22 -7.56 8.64
C VAL A 542 -25.51 -6.73 8.70
N LYS A 543 -26.58 -7.25 9.31
CA LYS A 543 -27.84 -6.51 9.45
C LYS A 543 -27.87 -5.58 10.66
N SER A 544 -27.17 -5.88 11.75
CA SER A 544 -27.21 -5.14 13.02
C SER A 544 -26.66 -3.71 12.91
N ASP A 545 -27.47 -2.70 13.24
CA ASP A 545 -27.07 -1.29 13.18
C ASP A 545 -26.17 -0.89 14.37
N TYR A 546 -26.32 -1.54 15.52
CA TYR A 546 -25.47 -1.30 16.70
C TYR A 546 -24.00 -1.68 16.45
N ILE A 547 -23.77 -2.87 15.88
CA ILE A 547 -22.42 -3.37 15.60
C ILE A 547 -21.73 -2.50 14.54
N LYS A 548 -22.49 -2.04 13.53
CA LYS A 548 -21.99 -1.09 12.52
C LYS A 548 -21.47 0.20 13.16
N GLY A 549 -22.25 0.84 14.03
CA GLY A 549 -21.84 2.09 14.68
C GLY A 549 -20.54 1.97 15.47
N LYS A 550 -20.36 0.90 16.26
CA LYS A 550 -19.09 0.66 16.99
C LYS A 550 -17.92 0.33 16.06
N THR A 551 -18.17 -0.43 15.00
CA THR A 551 -17.13 -0.82 14.04
C THR A 551 -16.59 0.40 13.27
N LEU A 552 -17.49 1.31 12.86
CA LEU A 552 -17.13 2.57 12.22
C LEU A 552 -16.20 3.43 13.09
N LYS A 553 -16.45 3.49 14.40
CA LYS A 553 -15.59 4.24 15.34
C LYS A 553 -14.16 3.69 15.40
N ILE A 554 -14.01 2.37 15.38
CA ILE A 554 -12.70 1.69 15.36
C ILE A 554 -12.00 1.91 14.02
N GLU A 555 -12.73 1.77 12.91
CA GLU A 555 -12.23 2.01 11.56
C GLU A 555 -11.74 3.46 11.39
N MET A 556 -12.49 4.44 11.89
CA MET A 556 -12.11 5.85 11.88
C MET A 556 -10.81 6.08 12.66
N ARG A 557 -10.69 5.53 13.87
CA ARG A 557 -9.48 5.68 14.70
C ARG A 557 -8.25 4.99 14.08
N PHE A 558 -8.44 3.86 13.40
CA PHE A 558 -7.38 3.19 12.64
C PHE A 558 -6.95 4.02 11.42
N ILE A 559 -7.91 4.52 10.63
CA ILE A 559 -7.62 5.38 9.47
C ILE A 559 -6.94 6.68 9.91
N GLU A 560 -7.39 7.29 11.00
CA GLU A 560 -6.80 8.48 11.58
C GLU A 560 -5.32 8.25 11.93
N ASN A 561 -5.00 7.16 12.64
CA ASN A 561 -3.62 6.79 12.97
C ASN A 561 -2.78 6.41 11.74
N PHE A 562 -3.37 5.79 10.72
CA PHE A 562 -2.65 5.30 9.53
C PHE A 562 -2.46 6.39 8.46
N TYR A 563 -3.34 7.40 8.41
CA TYR A 563 -3.31 8.50 7.44
C TYR A 563 -2.92 9.85 8.04
N GLU A 564 -2.59 9.93 9.33
CA GLU A 564 -2.21 11.15 10.06
C GLU A 564 -1.19 12.00 9.27
N ASN A 565 -0.20 11.37 8.64
CA ASN A 565 0.83 12.03 7.84
C ASN A 565 0.33 12.62 6.52
N THR A 566 -0.68 11.98 5.92
CA THR A 566 -1.32 12.43 4.68
C THR A 566 -2.22 13.62 4.94
N LEU A 567 -2.98 13.57 6.04
CA LEU A 567 -3.86 14.64 6.48
C LEU A 567 -3.05 15.84 6.99
N ALA A 568 -1.96 15.61 7.73
CA ALA A 568 -1.02 16.66 8.16
C ALA A 568 -0.26 17.30 6.99
N ARG A 569 0.12 16.52 5.97
CA ARG A 569 0.73 17.05 4.74
C ARG A 569 -0.27 17.80 3.86
N GLN A 570 -1.50 17.31 3.74
CA GLN A 570 -2.59 18.06 3.09
C GLN A 570 -2.88 19.36 3.84
N LYS A 571 -2.86 19.37 5.18
CA LYS A 571 -3.02 20.60 5.97
C LYS A 571 -1.82 21.55 5.85
N ARG A 572 -0.59 21.06 5.76
CA ARG A 572 0.61 21.88 5.45
C ARG A 572 0.57 22.42 4.02
N GLU A 573 0.15 21.62 3.04
CA GLU A 573 -0.04 22.08 1.65
C GLU A 573 -1.22 23.08 1.56
N ARG A 574 -2.30 22.89 2.33
CA ARG A 574 -3.41 23.85 2.53
C ARG A 574 -2.94 25.15 3.20
N GLY A 575 -2.05 25.08 4.19
CA GLY A 575 -1.52 26.24 4.91
C GLY A 575 -0.41 27.01 4.18
N ILE A 576 0.30 26.38 3.23
CA ILE A 576 1.41 27.00 2.49
C ILE A 576 0.94 27.64 1.17
N LYS A 577 -0.14 27.13 0.54
CA LYS A 577 -0.60 27.63 -0.77
C LYS A 577 -1.65 28.74 -0.71
N GLY A 578 -2.26 29.05 0.44
CA GLY A 578 -3.37 30.01 0.51
C GLY A 578 -4.66 29.55 -0.19
N GLU A 579 -4.62 28.55 -1.06
CA GLU A 579 -5.78 27.88 -1.66
C GLU A 579 -6.47 26.98 -0.62
N HIS A 580 -7.40 27.58 0.12
CA HIS A 580 -8.37 26.84 0.91
C HIS A 580 -9.35 26.18 -0.06
N HIS A 581 -9.19 24.88 -0.35
CA HIS A 581 -10.31 24.07 -0.86
C HIS A 581 -11.24 23.79 0.31
N TRP A 582 -12.20 24.70 0.48
CA TRP A 582 -13.27 24.64 1.46
C TRP A 582 -14.23 23.47 1.13
N LEU A 583 -15.02 23.00 2.11
CA LEU A 583 -15.96 21.88 1.93
C LEU A 583 -17.01 22.16 0.84
N ASP A 584 -17.36 23.42 0.63
CA ASP A 584 -18.24 23.92 -0.45
C ASP A 584 -17.67 23.69 -1.88
N GLU A 585 -16.37 23.52 -2.05
CA GLU A 585 -15.76 23.14 -3.34
C GLU A 585 -15.81 21.61 -3.59
N SER A 586 -16.14 20.82 -2.56
CA SER A 586 -16.33 19.37 -2.66
C SER A 586 -17.77 18.95 -2.99
N PHE A 587 -18.71 19.87 -2.83
CA PHE A 587 -20.11 19.69 -3.20
C PHE A 587 -20.42 20.34 -4.54
N PHE A 588 -21.23 19.66 -5.33
CA PHE A 588 -21.75 20.17 -6.58
C PHE A 588 -23.25 20.37 -6.44
N VAL A 589 -23.79 21.34 -7.17
CA VAL A 589 -25.22 21.54 -7.36
C VAL A 589 -25.52 21.28 -8.83
N VAL A 590 -26.55 20.48 -9.07
CA VAL A 590 -27.08 20.27 -10.43
C VAL A 590 -28.53 20.70 -10.49
N GLU A 591 -28.91 21.24 -11.62
CA GLU A 591 -30.28 21.58 -11.99
C GLU A 591 -30.79 20.58 -13.01
N PHE A 592 -31.99 20.04 -12.80
CA PHE A 592 -32.65 19.19 -13.80
C PHE A 592 -34.17 19.37 -13.78
N ASN A 593 -34.76 19.22 -14.96
CA ASN A 593 -36.19 19.35 -15.20
C ASN A 593 -36.89 17.99 -15.10
N VAL A 594 -37.99 17.96 -14.36
CA VAL A 594 -38.79 16.74 -14.20
C VAL A 594 -39.76 16.60 -15.36
N THR A 595 -39.56 15.58 -16.19
CA THR A 595 -40.35 15.33 -17.41
C THR A 595 -41.48 14.34 -17.23
N LYS A 596 -41.40 13.45 -16.23
CA LYS A 596 -42.43 12.43 -15.99
C LYS A 596 -42.42 12.00 -14.53
N THR A 597 -43.54 12.15 -13.84
CA THR A 597 -43.69 11.68 -12.44
C THR A 597 -44.78 10.63 -12.32
N ILE A 598 -44.54 9.60 -11.50
CA ILE A 598 -45.62 8.73 -11.02
C ILE A 598 -46.51 9.56 -10.08
N PRO A 599 -47.85 9.53 -10.23
CA PRO A 599 -48.75 10.28 -9.36
C PRO A 599 -48.52 9.93 -7.88
N GLN A 600 -48.30 10.96 -7.06
CA GLN A 600 -48.08 10.91 -5.59
C GLN A 600 -46.65 10.69 -5.07
N ASN A 601 -45.61 10.59 -5.92
CA ASN A 601 -44.24 10.44 -5.41
C ASN A 601 -43.79 11.63 -4.54
N THR A 602 -43.41 11.34 -3.30
CA THR A 602 -42.68 12.28 -2.43
C THR A 602 -41.22 12.39 -2.85
N ILE A 603 -40.51 13.44 -2.44
CA ILE A 603 -39.05 13.59 -2.67
C ILE A 603 -38.29 12.33 -2.25
N LEU A 604 -38.69 11.73 -1.13
CA LEU A 604 -38.05 10.53 -0.59
C LEU A 604 -38.20 9.30 -1.51
N GLU A 605 -39.35 9.18 -2.17
CA GLU A 605 -39.67 8.12 -3.13
C GLU A 605 -39.10 8.41 -4.53
N PHE A 606 -39.14 9.68 -4.95
CA PHE A 606 -38.66 10.14 -6.25
C PHE A 606 -37.15 9.97 -6.39
N CYS A 607 -36.36 10.44 -5.41
CA CYS A 607 -34.91 10.26 -5.42
C CYS A 607 -34.44 8.90 -4.87
N GLN A 608 -35.38 8.04 -4.42
CA GLN A 608 -35.09 6.85 -3.63
C GLN A 608 -33.99 7.10 -2.59
N SER A 609 -34.16 8.16 -1.78
CA SER A 609 -33.09 8.82 -0.99
C SER A 609 -32.39 7.91 0.04
N ARG A 610 -32.85 6.67 0.21
CA ARG A 610 -32.18 5.63 0.99
C ARG A 610 -30.88 5.13 0.35
N PHE A 611 -30.68 5.33 -0.94
CA PHE A 611 -29.52 4.80 -1.67
C PHE A 611 -28.44 5.83 -2.01
N PHE A 612 -28.76 7.13 -2.01
CA PHE A 612 -27.82 8.22 -2.31
C PHE A 612 -27.96 9.36 -1.30
N HIS A 613 -26.84 9.92 -0.84
CA HIS A 613 -26.82 11.08 0.05
C HIS A 613 -27.02 12.41 -0.73
N VAL A 614 -27.81 12.38 -1.80
CA VAL A 614 -28.16 13.58 -2.58
C VAL A 614 -29.33 14.26 -1.88
N THR A 615 -29.16 15.55 -1.58
CA THR A 615 -30.19 16.36 -0.91
C THR A 615 -30.80 17.35 -1.89
N ILE A 616 -32.13 17.37 -2.01
CA ILE A 616 -32.82 18.43 -2.76
C ILE A 616 -32.81 19.70 -1.91
N ILE A 617 -32.17 20.74 -2.42
CA ILE A 617 -32.04 22.03 -1.73
C ILE A 617 -33.11 23.03 -2.19
N LYS A 618 -33.61 22.90 -3.43
CA LYS A 618 -34.59 23.82 -4.01
C LYS A 618 -35.49 23.13 -5.04
N ILE A 619 -36.77 23.51 -5.05
CA ILE A 619 -37.73 23.17 -6.11
C ILE A 619 -38.34 24.47 -6.63
N ILE A 620 -38.35 24.67 -7.94
CA ILE A 620 -39.02 25.81 -8.59
C ILE A 620 -40.25 25.27 -9.32
N ARG A 621 -41.42 25.77 -8.92
CA ARG A 621 -42.73 25.39 -9.50
C ARG A 621 -43.49 26.65 -9.89
N ASP A 622 -43.79 26.82 -11.17
CA ASP A 622 -44.53 27.98 -11.69
C ASP A 622 -43.96 29.34 -11.19
N GLY A 623 -42.63 29.45 -11.12
CA GLY A 623 -41.93 30.63 -10.59
C GLY A 623 -41.91 30.78 -9.06
N LYS A 624 -42.50 29.86 -8.30
CA LYS A 624 -42.40 29.81 -6.83
C LYS A 624 -41.23 28.95 -6.38
N HIS A 625 -40.42 29.49 -5.49
CA HIS A 625 -39.26 28.79 -4.92
C HIS A 625 -39.63 28.10 -3.60
N LEU A 626 -39.57 26.77 -3.57
CA LEU A 626 -39.57 25.98 -2.35
C LEU A 626 -38.13 25.65 -1.94
N ASN A 627 -37.59 26.42 -1.00
CA ASN A 627 -36.27 26.19 -0.42
C ASN A 627 -36.34 25.16 0.72
N MET A 628 -35.36 24.25 0.77
CA MET A 628 -35.23 23.19 1.77
C MET A 628 -36.53 22.37 1.96
N PRO A 629 -37.08 21.78 0.89
CA PRO A 629 -38.34 21.04 0.97
C PRO A 629 -38.23 19.85 1.92
N SER A 630 -39.35 19.54 2.60
CA SER A 630 -39.42 18.36 3.46
C SER A 630 -39.38 17.08 2.61
N GLY A 631 -38.87 15.96 3.15
CA GLY A 631 -38.87 14.68 2.41
C GLY A 631 -40.28 14.18 2.01
N LYS A 632 -41.34 14.73 2.61
CA LYS A 632 -42.75 14.43 2.30
C LYS A 632 -43.33 15.31 1.19
N THR A 633 -42.57 16.29 0.69
CA THR A 633 -43.02 17.20 -0.36
C THR A 633 -43.20 16.41 -1.66
N ARG A 634 -44.28 16.66 -2.39
CA ARG A 634 -44.58 15.96 -3.65
C ARG A 634 -43.88 16.64 -4.83
N VAL A 635 -43.24 15.83 -5.67
CA VAL A 635 -42.64 16.26 -6.93
C VAL A 635 -43.68 16.14 -8.04
N ILE A 636 -43.79 17.15 -8.89
CA ILE A 636 -44.75 17.23 -9.99
C ILE A 636 -43.99 17.41 -11.31
N GLU A 637 -44.57 16.94 -12.41
CA GLU A 637 -44.09 17.21 -13.76
C GLU A 637 -43.97 18.72 -14.01
N GLY A 638 -42.85 19.15 -14.60
CA GLY A 638 -42.51 20.56 -14.79
C GLY A 638 -41.78 21.23 -13.63
N ASP A 639 -41.59 20.54 -12.50
CA ASP A 639 -40.73 21.04 -11.41
C ASP A 639 -39.26 21.12 -11.87
N VAL A 640 -38.59 22.22 -11.55
CA VAL A 640 -37.12 22.36 -11.69
C VAL A 640 -36.48 22.07 -10.33
N ILE A 641 -35.61 21.07 -10.27
CA ILE A 641 -35.04 20.58 -9.01
C ILE A 641 -33.55 20.92 -8.95
N HIS A 642 -33.13 21.55 -7.85
CA HIS A 642 -31.71 21.74 -7.55
C HIS A 642 -31.29 20.74 -6.48
N ALA A 643 -30.33 19.90 -6.82
CA ALA A 643 -29.84 18.83 -5.96
C ALA A 643 -28.37 19.03 -5.63
N ILE A 644 -28.02 18.82 -4.36
CA ILE A 644 -26.64 18.90 -3.85
C ILE A 644 -26.11 17.52 -3.47
N GLY A 645 -24.83 17.28 -3.77
CA GLY A 645 -24.11 16.08 -3.36
C GLY A 645 -22.67 16.11 -3.84
N THR A 646 -21.92 15.04 -3.58
CA THR A 646 -20.62 14.88 -4.25
C THR A 646 -20.83 14.56 -5.73
N LYS A 647 -19.86 14.92 -6.58
CA LYS A 647 -19.93 14.66 -8.04
C LYS A 647 -20.38 13.22 -8.35
N THR A 648 -19.80 12.25 -7.66
CA THR A 648 -20.11 10.82 -7.83
C THR A 648 -21.55 10.45 -7.43
N GLU A 649 -22.09 11.09 -6.39
CA GLU A 649 -23.45 10.84 -5.90
C GLU A 649 -24.50 11.45 -6.82
N ILE A 650 -24.22 12.66 -7.33
CA ILE A 650 -25.10 13.34 -8.28
C ILE A 650 -25.12 12.57 -9.61
N GLU A 651 -23.97 12.18 -10.16
CA GLU A 651 -23.88 11.34 -11.36
C GLU A 651 -24.72 10.06 -11.21
N ALA A 652 -24.63 9.40 -10.06
CA ALA A 652 -25.39 8.18 -9.81
C ALA A 652 -26.91 8.42 -9.67
N CYS A 653 -27.31 9.56 -9.10
CA CYS A 653 -28.70 9.97 -8.99
C CYS A 653 -29.31 10.30 -10.37
N ILE A 654 -28.60 11.10 -11.18
CA ILE A 654 -29.00 11.45 -12.55
C ILE A 654 -29.17 10.19 -13.38
N LEU A 655 -28.17 9.30 -13.37
CA LEU A 655 -28.21 8.05 -14.14
C LEU A 655 -29.37 7.14 -13.71
N MET A 656 -29.80 7.20 -12.45
CA MET A 656 -30.98 6.46 -11.99
C MET A 656 -32.27 7.09 -12.51
N LEU A 657 -32.41 8.42 -12.39
CA LEU A 657 -33.61 9.16 -12.81
C LEU A 657 -33.77 9.12 -14.34
N GLU A 658 -32.68 9.17 -15.11
CA GLU A 658 -32.67 8.99 -16.57
C GLU A 658 -33.12 7.58 -16.97
N ASN A 659 -32.57 6.53 -16.34
CA ASN A 659 -32.97 5.14 -16.61
C ASN A 659 -34.46 4.88 -16.28
N ALA A 660 -35.05 5.69 -15.40
CA ALA A 660 -36.47 5.63 -15.05
C ALA A 660 -37.35 6.58 -15.88
N GLU A 661 -36.78 7.28 -16.87
CA GLU A 661 -37.44 8.30 -17.70
C GLU A 661 -38.07 9.46 -16.91
N HIS A 662 -37.59 9.73 -15.69
CA HIS A 662 -38.12 10.79 -14.82
C HIS A 662 -37.57 12.18 -15.15
N ILE A 663 -36.38 12.25 -15.76
CA ILE A 663 -35.68 13.49 -16.13
C ILE A 663 -35.09 13.36 -17.55
N GLN A 664 -34.85 14.49 -18.20
CA GLN A 664 -33.96 14.59 -19.36
C GLN A 664 -32.53 14.91 -18.92
N GLU A 665 -31.56 14.60 -19.77
CA GLU A 665 -30.14 14.90 -19.52
C GLU A 665 -29.99 16.39 -19.14
N PRO A 666 -29.27 16.71 -18.04
CA PRO A 666 -29.13 18.08 -17.58
C PRO A 666 -28.48 18.93 -18.69
N GLN A 667 -29.16 20.01 -19.10
CA GLN A 667 -28.63 20.92 -20.12
C GLN A 667 -27.50 21.81 -19.57
N GLU A 668 -27.49 22.03 -18.26
CA GLU A 668 -26.49 22.84 -17.58
C GLU A 668 -25.41 21.99 -16.89
N PRO A 669 -24.14 22.42 -16.94
CA PRO A 669 -23.05 21.72 -16.26
C PRO A 669 -23.21 21.79 -14.74
N MET A 670 -22.71 20.76 -14.04
CA MET A 670 -22.62 20.77 -12.58
C MET A 670 -21.74 21.95 -12.12
N VAL A 671 -22.27 22.77 -11.23
CA VAL A 671 -21.54 23.89 -10.61
C VAL A 671 -21.14 23.54 -9.19
N THR A 672 -20.08 24.12 -8.66
CA THR A 672 -19.72 23.94 -7.24
C THR A 672 -20.74 24.63 -6.33
N LEU A 673 -20.88 24.18 -5.07
CA LEU A 673 -21.78 24.85 -4.10
C LEU A 673 -21.39 26.31 -3.93
N ARG A 674 -20.09 26.61 -3.94
CA ARG A 674 -19.54 27.96 -3.90
C ARG A 674 -20.09 28.80 -5.06
N GLU A 675 -19.88 28.38 -6.31
CA GLU A 675 -20.38 29.07 -7.50
C GLU A 675 -21.91 29.23 -7.48
N TYR A 676 -22.63 28.23 -7.00
CA TYR A 676 -24.08 28.29 -6.87
C TYR A 676 -24.54 29.34 -5.85
N ILE A 677 -23.85 29.51 -4.72
CA ILE A 677 -24.15 30.55 -3.73
C ILE A 677 -23.80 31.94 -4.28
N TYR A 678 -22.60 32.11 -4.87
CA TYR A 678 -22.19 33.38 -5.48
C TYR A 678 -23.10 33.79 -6.65
N GLY A 679 -23.56 32.83 -7.46
CA GLY A 679 -24.51 33.06 -8.53
C GLY A 679 -25.83 33.66 -8.04
N GLN A 680 -26.34 33.23 -6.88
CA GLN A 680 -27.58 33.78 -6.32
C GLN A 680 -27.47 35.26 -5.96
N ILE A 681 -26.28 35.69 -5.54
CA ILE A 681 -25.95 37.10 -5.24
C ILE A 681 -25.80 37.89 -6.54
N PHE A 682 -25.15 37.31 -7.55
CA PHE A 682 -24.94 37.94 -8.86
C PHE A 682 -26.23 38.13 -9.66
N TYR A 683 -27.19 37.21 -9.55
CA TYR A 683 -28.51 37.29 -10.21
C TYR A 683 -29.58 38.03 -9.38
N GLU A 684 -29.19 38.77 -8.33
CA GLU A 684 -30.09 39.58 -7.47
C GLU A 684 -31.32 38.83 -6.94
N ILE A 685 -31.16 37.55 -6.59
CA ILE A 685 -32.27 36.77 -5.99
C ILE A 685 -32.59 37.38 -4.63
N GLU A 686 -33.89 37.64 -4.36
CA GLU A 686 -34.33 38.19 -3.06
C GLU A 686 -33.72 37.40 -1.87
N PRO A 687 -33.25 38.07 -0.80
CA PRO A 687 -32.56 37.42 0.32
C PRO A 687 -33.36 36.28 0.98
N GLU A 688 -34.68 36.40 1.00
CA GLU A 688 -35.56 35.35 1.56
C GLU A 688 -35.59 34.06 0.73
N LYS A 689 -35.21 34.16 -0.56
CA LYS A 689 -35.18 33.07 -1.54
C LYS A 689 -33.79 32.48 -1.73
N GLN A 690 -32.77 33.01 -1.05
CA GLN A 690 -31.39 32.53 -1.12
C GLN A 690 -31.14 31.33 -0.20
N ILE A 691 -30.18 30.50 -0.60
CA ILE A 691 -29.64 29.37 0.17
C ILE A 691 -28.23 29.72 0.59
N ILE A 692 -27.96 29.60 1.88
CA ILE A 692 -26.72 30.01 2.53
C ILE A 692 -26.07 28.77 3.14
N CYS A 693 -24.75 28.72 3.08
CA CYS A 693 -23.94 27.73 3.78
C CYS A 693 -23.02 28.45 4.76
N CYS A 694 -23.07 28.06 6.03
CA CYS A 694 -22.24 28.63 7.10
C CYS A 694 -21.54 27.51 7.87
N PRO A 695 -20.25 27.67 8.22
CA PRO A 695 -19.59 26.84 9.21
C PRO A 695 -20.04 27.24 10.63
N ILE A 696 -20.13 26.27 11.55
CA ILE A 696 -20.49 26.49 12.96
C ILE A 696 -19.50 25.71 13.82
N GLU A 697 -18.79 26.38 14.72
CA GLU A 697 -17.93 25.70 15.69
C GLU A 697 -18.74 25.22 16.90
N VAL A 698 -18.55 23.96 17.29
CA VAL A 698 -19.22 23.38 18.45
C VAL A 698 -18.40 23.65 19.71
N GLU A 699 -18.72 24.77 20.37
CA GLU A 699 -18.07 25.22 21.60
C GLU A 699 -18.47 24.42 22.86
N GLU A 700 -17.64 24.54 23.90
CA GLU A 700 -17.78 23.84 25.18
C GLU A 700 -19.09 24.23 25.87
N GLY A 701 -20.03 23.28 26.01
CA GLY A 701 -21.36 23.50 26.58
C GLY A 701 -22.51 23.60 25.56
N ALA A 702 -22.21 23.54 24.26
CA ALA A 702 -23.23 23.53 23.21
C ALA A 702 -24.26 22.40 23.38
N SER A 703 -25.55 22.73 23.20
CA SER A 703 -26.67 21.78 23.37
C SER A 703 -26.69 20.60 22.38
N LEU A 704 -25.78 20.61 21.40
CA LEU A 704 -25.57 19.62 20.35
C LEU A 704 -24.57 18.51 20.76
N ILE A 705 -23.71 18.75 21.76
CA ILE A 705 -22.65 17.82 22.19
C ILE A 705 -23.25 16.50 22.70
N LYS A 706 -22.59 15.38 22.36
CA LYS A 706 -22.97 14.00 22.75
C LYS A 706 -24.33 13.53 22.21
N LYS A 707 -24.96 14.28 21.30
CA LYS A 707 -26.18 13.84 20.58
C LYS A 707 -25.82 13.40 19.17
N SER A 708 -26.52 12.39 18.65
CA SER A 708 -26.44 12.08 17.23
C SER A 708 -27.07 13.20 16.39
N ILE A 709 -26.69 13.34 15.12
CA ILE A 709 -27.30 14.31 14.20
C ILE A 709 -28.84 14.15 14.20
N LYS A 710 -29.34 12.91 14.23
CA LYS A 710 -30.77 12.62 14.39
C LYS A 710 -31.38 13.20 15.65
N ASN A 711 -30.76 12.91 16.79
CA ASN A 711 -31.28 13.22 18.12
C ASN A 711 -31.01 14.67 18.53
N SER A 712 -30.12 15.36 17.80
CA SER A 712 -29.90 16.81 17.93
C SER A 712 -31.15 17.61 17.54
N GLY A 713 -32.03 17.04 16.71
CA GLY A 713 -33.20 17.73 16.18
C GLY A 713 -32.84 18.93 15.30
N PHE A 714 -31.61 19.02 14.79
CA PHE A 714 -31.10 20.20 14.07
C PHE A 714 -32.01 20.60 12.90
N ARG A 715 -32.42 19.61 12.09
CA ARG A 715 -33.31 19.82 10.93
C ARG A 715 -34.70 20.34 11.32
N THR A 716 -35.24 19.90 12.45
CA THR A 716 -36.56 20.32 12.93
C THR A 716 -36.52 21.67 13.65
N LYS A 717 -35.45 21.94 14.40
CA LYS A 717 -35.31 23.15 15.22
C LYS A 717 -34.86 24.36 14.41
N TYR A 718 -33.90 24.18 13.51
CA TYR A 718 -33.27 25.27 12.76
C TYR A 718 -33.64 25.29 11.27
N LYS A 719 -34.43 24.30 10.79
CA LYS A 719 -34.79 24.14 9.36
C LYS A 719 -33.57 24.13 8.42
N GLY A 720 -32.41 23.71 8.93
CA GLY A 720 -31.16 23.54 8.19
C GLY A 720 -30.75 22.07 8.04
N TYR A 721 -29.74 21.82 7.22
CA TYR A 721 -29.16 20.49 7.01
C TYR A 721 -27.65 20.55 7.22
N ILE A 722 -27.08 19.56 7.93
CA ILE A 722 -25.64 19.45 8.14
C ILE A 722 -25.05 18.73 6.94
N LEU A 723 -24.32 19.45 6.10
CA LEU A 723 -23.62 18.93 4.93
C LEU A 723 -22.33 18.20 5.29
N GLY A 724 -21.61 18.69 6.29
CA GLY A 724 -20.30 18.15 6.65
C GLY A 724 -19.93 18.42 8.10
N ILE A 725 -18.99 17.62 8.60
CA ILE A 725 -18.36 17.82 9.92
C ILE A 725 -16.86 17.77 9.72
N GLU A 726 -16.14 18.80 10.16
CA GLU A 726 -14.69 18.74 10.31
C GLU A 726 -14.34 18.46 11.76
N ARG A 727 -13.71 17.30 12.01
CA ARG A 727 -13.25 16.89 13.34
C ARG A 727 -11.72 16.89 13.34
N GLY A 728 -11.13 17.95 13.87
CA GLY A 728 -9.67 18.15 13.95
C GLY A 728 -8.97 18.20 12.58
N MET A 729 -8.65 17.01 12.03
CA MET A 729 -7.95 16.84 10.74
C MET A 729 -8.80 16.12 9.69
N LEU A 730 -9.98 15.60 10.05
CA LEU A 730 -10.85 14.80 9.20
C LEU A 730 -12.05 15.62 8.74
N SER A 731 -12.19 15.83 7.43
CA SER A 731 -13.39 16.41 6.80
C SER A 731 -14.35 15.29 6.40
N ILE A 732 -15.50 15.22 7.06
CA ILE A 732 -16.53 14.22 6.84
C ILE A 732 -17.65 14.85 6.03
N VAL A 733 -17.80 14.41 4.79
CA VAL A 733 -18.80 14.87 3.82
C VAL A 733 -20.03 13.96 3.95
N ASN A 734 -21.24 14.53 4.03
CA ASN A 734 -22.50 13.79 4.25
C ASN A 734 -22.45 12.83 5.46
N PRO A 735 -22.29 13.35 6.68
CA PRO A 735 -22.18 12.53 7.89
C PRO A 735 -23.43 11.65 8.10
N ASP A 736 -23.23 10.43 8.62
CA ASP A 736 -24.34 9.52 8.92
C ASP A 736 -25.25 10.16 9.99
N ILE A 737 -26.56 9.99 9.85
CA ILE A 737 -27.57 10.58 10.73
C ILE A 737 -27.40 10.08 12.19
N ASP A 738 -26.80 8.90 12.38
CA ASP A 738 -26.51 8.34 13.70
C ASP A 738 -25.15 8.80 14.29
N MET A 739 -24.38 9.61 13.55
CA MET A 739 -23.09 10.14 14.00
C MET A 739 -23.25 11.12 15.15
N VAL A 740 -22.44 10.97 16.20
CA VAL A 740 -22.47 11.80 17.40
C VAL A 740 -21.58 13.03 17.21
N ILE A 741 -22.15 14.21 17.50
CA ILE A 741 -21.44 15.50 17.47
C ILE A 741 -20.57 15.60 18.74
N GLU A 742 -19.29 15.89 18.54
CA GLU A 742 -18.28 16.03 19.59
C GLU A 742 -17.88 17.50 19.76
N GLU A 743 -17.22 17.79 20.87
CA GLU A 743 -16.69 19.12 21.18
C GLU A 743 -15.51 19.46 20.25
N GLY A 744 -15.48 20.68 19.73
CA GLY A 744 -14.49 21.12 18.74
C GLY A 744 -14.76 20.62 17.30
N ASP A 745 -15.96 20.11 17.02
CA ASP A 745 -16.42 19.84 15.65
C ASP A 745 -16.78 21.15 14.94
N LEU A 746 -16.34 21.33 13.68
CA LEU A 746 -16.82 22.39 12.80
C LEU A 746 -17.93 21.83 11.88
N LEU A 747 -19.17 22.25 12.09
CA LEU A 747 -20.33 21.80 11.34
C LEU A 747 -20.58 22.70 10.14
N TRP A 748 -20.62 22.13 8.94
CA TRP A 748 -21.02 22.84 7.73
C TRP A 748 -22.51 22.68 7.53
N VAL A 749 -23.24 23.80 7.60
CA VAL A 749 -24.70 23.80 7.59
C VAL A 749 -25.24 24.57 6.40
N ILE A 750 -26.26 24.04 5.73
CA ILE A 750 -26.98 24.67 4.62
C ILE A 750 -28.44 24.93 4.96
N GLY A 751 -28.97 26.07 4.52
CA GLY A 751 -30.37 26.44 4.76
C GLY A 751 -30.72 27.83 4.22
N THR A 752 -31.79 28.42 4.74
CA THR A 752 -32.27 29.75 4.34
C THR A 752 -31.80 30.83 5.31
N GLN A 753 -31.98 32.11 5.00
CA GLN A 753 -31.72 33.22 5.94
C GLN A 753 -32.41 33.04 7.30
N LYS A 754 -33.59 32.39 7.34
CA LYS A 754 -34.30 32.09 8.60
C LYS A 754 -33.51 31.12 9.49
N MET A 755 -32.72 30.22 8.90
CA MET A 755 -31.85 29.31 9.62
C MET A 755 -30.67 30.06 10.23
N ALA A 756 -29.97 30.89 9.44
CA ALA A 756 -28.87 31.74 9.92
C ALA A 756 -29.33 32.65 11.07
N ASN A 757 -30.46 33.36 10.90
CA ASN A 757 -31.04 34.20 11.96
C ASN A 757 -31.45 33.42 13.23
N SER A 758 -31.78 32.13 13.10
CA SER A 758 -32.10 31.27 14.27
C SER A 758 -30.85 30.74 14.97
N LEU A 759 -29.74 30.62 14.25
CA LEU A 759 -28.44 30.22 14.78
C LEU A 759 -27.75 31.39 15.48
N LEU A 760 -27.80 32.60 14.90
CA LEU A 760 -27.39 33.85 15.53
C LEU A 760 -28.09 34.06 16.89
N LYS A 761 -29.42 33.84 16.93
CA LYS A 761 -30.20 33.92 18.20
C LYS A 761 -29.91 32.83 19.23
N ALA A 762 -29.14 31.82 18.85
CA ALA A 762 -28.81 30.69 19.71
C ALA A 762 -27.30 30.66 20.04
N ASP A 763 -26.60 31.77 19.82
CA ASP A 763 -25.16 31.98 20.05
C ASP A 763 -24.28 30.93 19.35
N PHE A 764 -24.69 30.49 18.15
CA PHE A 764 -23.88 29.59 17.31
C PHE A 764 -23.14 30.31 16.17
N LEU A 765 -23.41 31.61 15.98
CA LEU A 765 -22.80 32.47 14.95
C LEU A 765 -22.63 33.88 15.58
N ASP A 766 -21.53 34.56 15.28
CA ASP A 766 -21.33 35.97 15.66
C ASP A 766 -21.91 36.93 14.61
N GLU A 767 -22.31 38.16 15.01
CA GLU A 767 -22.90 39.15 14.08
C GLU A 767 -21.96 39.62 12.95
N GLU A 768 -20.66 39.27 13.01
CA GLU A 768 -19.64 39.65 12.02
C GLU A 768 -19.29 38.54 10.99
N GLU A 769 -19.79 37.29 11.15
CA GLU A 769 -19.55 36.13 10.26
C GLU A 769 -20.75 35.78 9.36
#